data_AF-A0A428NRI2-F1
#
_entry.id   AF-A0A428NRI2-F1
#
_cell.length_a   1.000
_cell.length_b   1.000
_cell.length_c   1.000
_cell.angle_alpha   90.00
_cell.angle_beta   90.00
_cell.angle_gamma   90.00
#
_symmetry.space_group_name_H-M   'P 1'
#
loop_
_entity.id
_entity.type
_entity.pdbx_description
1 polymer ?
#
loop_
_entity_poly.entity_id
_entity_poly.type
_entity_poly.pdbx_seq_one_letter_code
_entity_poly.pdbx_strand_id
1 'polypeptide(L)'
;MDSFDRLNHLTQPAVKNLPKLEQPVAVHTRYAVKSEGDAYVGAFDATVQTKIWFKSPPLTTLTLRMIRAIKLFAESHDQGSVSNLEQGNWTWVELVILDNKDATSPKKDRNGEELVVTSHSNKVGSKDYEWMQGETFDTSRRFLKSLEAGNVIGVRLCARFPGWKISARNGHLVIDINDDNGPFPITPISINANDAIPPRRNVETWYEEAKTNNKTALELSLFIRALKAFQSLPPDDQLSFYRIAGIHGYPYNVSWNMGEAPIPLDAADINTRKLGNKGGFYCQHNNYLFPTWHRAYMMLFERRVSDLMMEEAVTREKENKEWVSAASRWRLPYWDWALKPSLPLLARDEKISIITSWNSQDQPQYESVDNPMYRFQMPGHKPMGDDTYGNYRIDNKEDTPWEMCIGTSRHGITLRDKERKWVEGVSNNEQVDLALQGVHQALNNLTLKDAVFRLLTHDYTTKYVHFASTKHDKEKLEKAPGDTAKGYLNLEQIHNSAHNFIGGGTDRAGKGHMGSVPVAAFDPIFWLHHCNIDRLLHLWQCSNPGNWFHQKPGQVVSDSPQKPLVPFHASTEPDDFFNSDKVRHVDALNYTYDYMDQITDEFGDMIPAKSHIYINNLYGPPAPAFQHHEESKDPLINIVYNRYCLDGKSYTLLFFLGEVDHTAPYDQQKNLVGSIFTFSTALKENAITCKNCYEQKRANVLSRAQVPLTRAVPIEHRETSATAMSYFQKYLKWTAINEAGKVIDRERLTDLKITLFIGVNQLQGRLGKESLFKFDGYKEQEFNWESAYI
;
A
#
# COMPACT_ATOMS: atom_id res chain seq x y z
N MET A 1 -26.72 18.51 24.71
CA MET A 1 -27.45 17.40 25.33
C MET A 1 -26.43 16.38 25.75
N ASP A 2 -26.28 16.25 27.07
CA ASP A 2 -25.45 15.34 27.90
C ASP A 2 -24.36 14.52 27.22
N SER A 3 -23.10 14.91 27.46
CA SER A 3 -22.00 13.94 27.40
C SER A 3 -22.26 12.90 28.49
N PHE A 4 -22.78 11.74 28.11
CA PHE A 4 -22.73 10.56 28.96
C PHE A 4 -21.26 10.30 29.27
N ASP A 5 -20.82 10.60 30.49
CA ASP A 5 -19.52 10.18 30.99
C ASP A 5 -19.46 8.65 30.84
N ARG A 6 -18.69 8.21 29.83
CA ARG A 6 -18.72 6.82 29.32
C ARG A 6 -18.29 5.80 30.37
N LEU A 7 -17.55 6.23 31.39
CA LEU A 7 -17.05 5.39 32.48
C LEU A 7 -17.72 5.71 33.82
N ASN A 8 -18.84 6.45 33.86
CA ASN A 8 -19.59 6.71 35.10
C ASN A 8 -20.22 5.47 35.72
N HIS A 9 -20.40 4.41 34.95
CA HIS A 9 -20.94 3.13 35.44
C HIS A 9 -19.90 2.32 36.24
N LEU A 10 -18.62 2.71 36.23
CA LEU A 10 -17.57 2.01 36.97
C LEU A 10 -17.64 2.36 38.47
N THR A 11 -17.77 1.32 39.30
CA THR A 11 -17.76 1.42 40.76
C THR A 11 -16.42 0.95 41.34
N GLN A 12 -16.14 1.26 42.60
CA GLN A 12 -14.92 0.82 43.28
C GLN A 12 -14.68 -0.70 43.20
N PRO A 13 -15.67 -1.60 43.44
CA PRO A 13 -15.48 -3.03 43.24
C PRO A 13 -15.11 -3.40 41.80
N ALA A 14 -15.72 -2.75 40.80
CA ALA A 14 -15.43 -3.02 39.40
C ALA A 14 -13.97 -2.65 39.06
N VAL A 15 -13.51 -1.48 39.50
CA VAL A 15 -12.17 -0.96 39.21
C VAL A 15 -11.08 -1.83 39.85
N LYS A 16 -11.28 -2.31 41.08
CA LYS A 16 -10.32 -3.18 41.77
C LYS A 16 -10.08 -4.50 41.05
N ASN A 17 -11.09 -5.02 40.36
CA ASN A 17 -11.05 -6.29 39.64
C ASN A 17 -10.56 -6.18 38.20
N LEU A 18 -10.29 -4.97 37.69
CA LEU A 18 -9.76 -4.81 36.34
C LEU A 18 -8.33 -5.38 36.23
N PRO A 19 -7.98 -5.99 35.08
CA PRO A 19 -6.62 -6.42 34.79
C PRO A 19 -5.64 -5.23 34.78
N LYS A 20 -4.36 -5.50 35.03
CA LYS A 20 -3.30 -4.49 34.90
C LYS A 20 -3.02 -4.21 33.43
N LEU A 21 -2.76 -2.94 33.10
CA LEU A 21 -2.34 -2.57 31.74
C LEU A 21 -0.95 -3.13 31.47
N GLU A 22 -0.85 -4.04 30.50
CA GLU A 22 0.38 -4.63 29.98
C GLU A 22 0.37 -4.55 28.45
N GLN A 23 1.49 -4.85 27.78
CA GLN A 23 1.53 -4.92 26.32
C GLN A 23 1.82 -6.34 25.85
N PRO A 24 1.08 -6.87 24.84
CA PRO A 24 0.02 -6.20 24.06
C PRO A 24 -1.33 -6.10 24.80
N VAL A 25 -2.12 -5.07 24.47
CA VAL A 25 -3.45 -4.85 25.06
C VAL A 25 -4.53 -5.64 24.32
N ALA A 26 -5.52 -6.15 25.03
CA ALA A 26 -6.70 -6.77 24.46
C ALA A 26 -7.75 -5.70 24.09
N VAL A 27 -8.34 -5.85 22.91
CA VAL A 27 -9.42 -4.99 22.41
C VAL A 27 -10.69 -5.16 23.27
N HIS A 28 -11.56 -4.15 23.30
CA HIS A 28 -12.80 -4.12 24.08
C HIS A 28 -12.63 -4.42 25.58
N THR A 29 -11.45 -4.13 26.12
CA THR A 29 -11.07 -4.45 27.50
C THR A 29 -10.77 -3.17 28.27
N ARG A 30 -11.00 -3.20 29.59
CA ARG A 30 -10.64 -2.11 30.50
C ARG A 30 -9.49 -2.55 31.38
N TYR A 31 -8.53 -1.66 31.57
CA TYR A 31 -7.36 -1.91 32.39
C TYR A 31 -7.26 -0.90 33.52
N ALA A 32 -6.63 -1.30 34.63
CA ALA A 32 -6.29 -0.39 35.73
C ALA A 32 -4.77 -0.36 35.95
N VAL A 33 -4.19 0.82 35.87
CA VAL A 33 -2.85 1.09 36.40
C VAL A 33 -3.00 1.42 37.88
N LYS A 34 -2.36 0.65 38.76
CA LYS A 34 -2.53 0.74 40.22
C LYS A 34 -1.32 1.43 40.86
N SER A 35 -1.57 2.21 41.90
CA SER A 35 -0.51 2.80 42.71
C SER A 35 0.31 1.75 43.46
N GLU A 36 1.61 2.00 43.61
CA GLU A 36 2.52 1.20 44.46
C GLU A 36 2.79 1.96 45.76
N GLY A 37 1.96 1.71 46.78
CA GLY A 37 2.09 2.30 48.10
C GLY A 37 1.56 3.73 48.24
N ASP A 38 1.70 4.25 49.45
CA ASP A 38 1.13 5.53 49.87
C ASP A 38 1.97 6.72 49.36
N ALA A 39 1.31 7.85 49.09
CA ALA A 39 1.96 9.09 48.75
C ALA A 39 1.38 10.27 49.54
N TYR A 40 2.24 11.26 49.76
CA TYR A 40 1.93 12.45 50.53
C TYR A 40 2.62 13.67 49.92
N VAL A 41 1.92 14.80 49.93
CA VAL A 41 2.44 16.12 49.59
C VAL A 41 1.87 17.15 50.55
N GLY A 42 2.71 18.09 51.00
CA GLY A 42 2.31 19.20 51.85
C GLY A 42 2.87 20.51 51.32
N ALA A 43 2.08 21.57 51.41
CA ALA A 43 2.50 22.91 51.04
C ALA A 43 2.94 23.73 52.25
N PHE A 44 4.01 24.51 52.06
CA PHE A 44 4.62 25.36 53.08
C PHE A 44 4.49 26.86 52.75
N ASP A 45 4.08 27.20 51.53
CA ASP A 45 3.89 28.56 51.02
C ASP A 45 2.78 28.59 49.95
N ALA A 46 2.62 29.73 49.27
CA ALA A 46 1.60 29.92 48.24
C ALA A 46 1.91 29.24 46.89
N THR A 47 3.06 28.57 46.76
CA THR A 47 3.42 27.82 45.55
C THR A 47 2.77 26.44 45.56
N VAL A 48 2.52 25.88 44.38
CA VAL A 48 1.95 24.53 44.25
C VAL A 48 3.08 23.52 44.47
N GLN A 49 2.93 22.71 45.52
CA GLN A 49 3.82 21.58 45.78
C GLN A 49 3.22 20.32 45.15
N THR A 50 4.06 19.53 44.46
CA THR A 50 3.59 18.37 43.71
C THR A 50 4.46 17.13 43.90
N LYS A 51 3.86 15.95 43.71
CA LYS A 51 4.57 14.66 43.69
C LYS A 51 3.90 13.72 42.70
N ILE A 52 4.68 13.15 41.78
CA ILE A 52 4.23 12.03 40.96
C ILE A 52 4.08 10.81 41.85
N TRP A 53 2.88 10.26 41.91
CA TRP A 53 2.53 9.13 42.76
C TRP A 53 2.77 7.80 42.05
N PHE A 54 2.15 7.60 40.88
CA PHE A 54 2.35 6.41 40.06
C PHE A 54 2.16 6.73 38.57
N LYS A 55 2.53 5.78 37.72
CA LYS A 55 2.69 5.96 36.28
C LYS A 55 2.15 4.75 35.52
N SER A 56 1.59 4.97 34.33
CA SER A 56 1.36 3.90 33.37
C SER A 56 2.67 3.32 32.84
N PRO A 57 2.67 2.12 32.25
CA PRO A 57 3.73 1.72 31.33
C PRO A 57 3.85 2.74 30.16
N PRO A 58 5.01 2.82 29.48
CA PRO A 58 5.15 3.57 28.24
C PRO A 58 4.12 3.10 27.21
N LEU A 59 3.37 4.04 26.62
CA LEU A 59 2.31 3.73 25.68
C LEU A 59 2.88 3.56 24.27
N THR A 60 2.55 2.46 23.59
CA THR A 60 2.87 2.27 22.16
C THR A 60 1.90 3.01 21.26
N THR A 61 2.31 3.27 20.03
CA THR A 61 1.45 3.82 18.97
C THR A 61 0.12 3.07 18.83
N LEU A 62 0.14 1.73 18.88
CA LEU A 62 -1.06 0.90 18.85
C LEU A 62 -1.96 1.17 20.07
N THR A 63 -1.40 1.12 21.28
CA THR A 63 -2.16 1.35 22.52
C THR A 63 -2.84 2.72 22.48
N LEU A 64 -2.12 3.76 22.06
CA LEU A 64 -2.66 5.13 21.96
C LEU A 64 -3.88 5.20 21.04
N ARG A 65 -3.84 4.53 19.90
CA ARG A 65 -4.95 4.51 18.94
C ARG A 65 -6.17 3.76 19.46
N MET A 66 -5.97 2.77 20.34
CA MET A 66 -7.04 1.98 20.95
C MET A 66 -7.63 2.62 22.21
N ILE A 67 -6.93 3.55 22.87
CA ILE A 67 -7.46 4.29 24.02
C ILE A 67 -8.68 5.11 23.57
N ARG A 68 -9.81 4.93 24.26
CA ARG A 68 -11.03 5.71 24.06
C ARG A 68 -11.30 6.68 25.18
N ALA A 69 -10.99 6.27 26.40
CA ALA A 69 -11.27 7.04 27.59
C ALA A 69 -10.33 6.64 28.73
N ILE A 70 -10.05 7.58 29.62
CA ILE A 70 -9.36 7.34 30.88
C ILE A 70 -10.13 7.97 32.04
N LYS A 71 -10.06 7.35 33.22
CA LYS A 71 -10.67 7.87 34.45
C LYS A 71 -9.84 7.48 35.66
N LEU A 72 -9.65 8.41 36.59
CA LEU A 72 -8.90 8.16 37.82
C LEU A 72 -9.85 7.99 39.01
N PHE A 73 -9.59 6.94 39.78
CA PHE A 73 -10.15 6.68 41.09
C PHE A 73 -9.03 6.75 42.12
N ALA A 74 -9.17 7.58 43.14
CA ALA A 74 -8.16 7.73 44.17
C ALA A 74 -8.80 7.71 45.56
N GLU A 75 -8.19 6.97 46.46
CA GLU A 75 -8.49 7.01 47.87
C GLU A 75 -7.53 7.95 48.57
N SER A 76 -8.03 9.14 48.91
CA SER A 76 -7.22 10.23 49.45
C SER A 76 -8.01 11.08 50.44
N HIS A 77 -7.28 11.86 51.22
CA HIS A 77 -7.84 12.80 52.18
C HIS A 77 -6.94 14.03 52.32
N ASP A 78 -7.45 15.09 52.96
CA ASP A 78 -6.70 16.31 53.23
C ASP A 78 -6.15 16.35 54.68
N GLN A 79 -5.67 17.50 55.14
CA GLN A 79 -5.15 17.64 56.50
C GLN A 79 -6.20 17.48 57.62
N GLY A 80 -7.50 17.44 57.30
CA GLY A 80 -8.60 17.21 58.23
C GLY A 80 -9.25 18.46 58.83
N SER A 81 -8.51 19.49 59.20
CA SER A 81 -9.08 20.73 59.75
C SER A 81 -8.78 21.92 58.84
N VAL A 82 -9.81 22.70 58.51
CA VAL A 82 -9.70 23.91 57.69
C VAL A 82 -10.27 25.10 58.45
N SER A 83 -9.49 26.15 58.63
CA SER A 83 -9.86 27.34 59.39
C SER A 83 -10.73 28.34 58.61
N ASN A 84 -10.71 28.29 57.26
CA ASN A 84 -11.54 29.13 56.41
C ASN A 84 -11.91 28.42 55.09
N LEU A 85 -13.07 27.75 55.06
CA LEU A 85 -13.58 27.04 53.88
C LEU A 85 -14.00 27.97 52.72
N GLU A 86 -14.33 29.24 52.98
CA GLU A 86 -14.73 30.20 51.94
C GLU A 86 -13.59 30.49 50.94
N GLN A 87 -12.34 30.22 51.33
CA GLN A 87 -11.16 30.41 50.48
C GLN A 87 -10.89 29.25 49.51
N GLY A 88 -11.71 28.19 49.53
CA GLY A 88 -11.63 27.07 48.58
C GLY A 88 -10.81 25.86 49.05
N ASN A 89 -10.74 24.85 48.18
CA ASN A 89 -9.96 23.63 48.40
C ASN A 89 -8.62 23.71 47.70
N TRP A 90 -7.53 23.48 48.44
CA TRP A 90 -6.17 23.59 47.92
C TRP A 90 -5.42 22.27 47.89
N THR A 91 -6.15 21.17 47.82
CA THR A 91 -5.60 19.82 47.58
C THR A 91 -6.37 19.10 46.47
N TRP A 92 -5.66 18.60 45.47
CA TRP A 92 -6.25 17.95 44.31
C TRP A 92 -5.31 16.94 43.67
N VAL A 93 -5.86 16.13 42.75
CA VAL A 93 -5.12 15.13 41.99
C VAL A 93 -5.20 15.45 40.50
N GLU A 94 -4.08 15.36 39.82
CA GLU A 94 -3.93 15.62 38.38
C GLU A 94 -3.50 14.38 37.62
N LEU A 95 -3.88 14.34 36.35
CA LEU A 95 -3.25 13.49 35.33
C LEU A 95 -2.23 14.34 34.58
N VAL A 96 -1.06 13.77 34.34
CA VAL A 96 0.05 14.46 33.66
C VAL A 96 0.63 13.59 32.55
N ILE A 97 1.03 14.19 31.44
CA ILE A 97 1.80 13.51 30.39
C ILE A 97 3.29 13.67 30.72
N LEU A 98 4.01 12.56 30.75
CA LEU A 98 5.46 12.50 30.95
C LEU A 98 6.13 12.03 29.66
N ASP A 99 7.31 12.58 29.34
CA ASP A 99 8.04 12.23 28.10
C ASP A 99 8.38 10.73 28.00
N ASN A 100 8.74 10.12 29.14
CA ASN A 100 9.08 8.71 29.25
C ASN A 100 8.93 8.22 30.71
N LYS A 101 9.23 6.93 30.95
CA LYS A 101 9.11 6.30 32.27
C LYS A 101 9.96 6.98 33.37
N ASP A 102 11.10 7.56 33.01
CA ASP A 102 12.07 8.12 33.95
C ASP A 102 11.81 9.60 34.25
N ALA A 103 10.99 10.28 33.43
CA ALA A 103 10.65 11.69 33.61
C ALA A 103 9.92 11.95 34.94
N THR A 104 10.29 13.03 35.62
CA THR A 104 9.74 13.44 36.93
C THR A 104 8.92 14.72 36.87
N SER A 105 8.96 15.43 35.73
CA SER A 105 8.19 16.64 35.45
C SER A 105 7.28 16.44 34.24
N PRO A 106 6.13 17.14 34.15
CA PRO A 106 5.26 17.07 32.99
C PRO A 106 5.95 17.53 31.71
N LYS A 107 5.58 16.88 30.60
CA LYS A 107 5.86 17.34 29.25
C LYS A 107 5.19 18.69 29.02
N LYS A 108 5.87 19.56 28.27
CA LYS A 108 5.35 20.87 27.87
C LYS A 108 4.97 20.87 26.39
N ASP A 109 3.96 21.64 26.05
CA ASP A 109 3.57 21.84 24.66
C ASP A 109 4.45 22.90 23.95
N ARG A 110 4.14 23.20 22.68
CA ARG A 110 4.88 24.17 21.86
C ARG A 110 4.86 25.60 22.42
N ASN A 111 3.89 25.92 23.28
CA ASN A 111 3.77 27.22 23.94
C ASN A 111 4.43 27.24 25.33
N GLY A 112 5.01 26.11 25.76
CA GLY A 112 5.64 25.95 27.07
C GLY A 112 4.65 25.63 28.20
N GLU A 113 3.39 25.34 27.91
CA GLU A 113 2.38 24.96 28.91
C GLU A 113 2.53 23.48 29.31
N GLU A 114 2.42 23.16 30.61
CA GLU A 114 2.43 21.77 31.05
C GLU A 114 1.20 21.00 30.54
N LEU A 115 1.41 19.81 29.99
CA LEU A 115 0.34 18.92 29.53
C LEU A 115 -0.29 18.17 30.72
N VAL A 116 -1.13 18.89 31.46
CA VAL A 116 -1.74 18.43 32.71
C VAL A 116 -3.24 18.70 32.73
N VAL A 117 -3.99 17.86 33.45
CA VAL A 117 -5.41 18.07 33.68
C VAL A 117 -5.82 17.65 35.09
N THR A 118 -6.65 18.45 35.75
CA THR A 118 -7.19 18.12 37.07
C THR A 118 -8.20 16.99 36.96
N SER A 119 -8.00 15.91 37.71
CA SER A 119 -8.99 14.83 37.79
C SER A 119 -10.11 15.21 38.74
N HIS A 120 -9.78 15.46 40.00
CA HIS A 120 -10.73 15.86 41.04
C HIS A 120 -9.99 16.53 42.20
N SER A 121 -10.72 17.33 42.98
CA SER A 121 -10.26 17.85 44.26
C SER A 121 -10.57 16.88 45.38
N ASN A 122 -9.80 16.93 46.47
CA ASN A 122 -10.10 16.13 47.65
C ASN A 122 -11.41 16.54 48.33
N LYS A 123 -11.93 15.71 49.22
CA LYS A 123 -12.93 16.16 50.19
C LYS A 123 -12.24 17.03 51.24
N VAL A 124 -12.79 18.21 51.45
CA VAL A 124 -12.23 19.19 52.40
C VAL A 124 -12.58 18.80 53.83
N GLY A 125 -11.62 18.94 54.75
CA GLY A 125 -11.81 18.81 56.18
C GLY A 125 -11.99 17.36 56.66
N SER A 126 -11.33 16.39 56.02
CA SER A 126 -11.41 14.98 56.41
C SER A 126 -10.03 14.35 56.54
N LYS A 127 -9.84 13.54 57.58
CA LYS A 127 -8.69 12.62 57.71
C LYS A 127 -9.03 11.20 57.28
N ASP A 128 -10.28 10.97 56.92
CA ASP A 128 -10.75 9.66 56.50
C ASP A 128 -10.42 9.48 55.03
N TYR A 129 -9.74 8.38 54.73
CA TYR A 129 -9.48 7.94 53.37
C TYR A 129 -10.80 7.63 52.66
N GLU A 130 -11.17 8.48 51.70
CA GLU A 130 -12.40 8.34 50.93
C GLU A 130 -12.07 8.12 49.44
N TRP A 131 -12.83 7.24 48.80
CA TRP A 131 -12.72 7.01 47.36
C TRP A 131 -13.40 8.14 46.59
N MET A 132 -12.61 8.83 45.77
CA MET A 132 -13.06 9.89 44.88
C MET A 132 -12.69 9.55 43.44
N GLN A 133 -13.40 10.20 42.52
CA GLN A 133 -13.18 10.03 41.09
C GLN A 133 -13.36 11.37 40.38
N GLY A 134 -12.61 11.55 39.29
CA GLY A 134 -12.77 12.69 38.40
C GLY A 134 -13.77 12.47 37.28
N GLU A 135 -13.87 13.44 36.38
CA GLU A 135 -14.53 13.24 35.08
C GLU A 135 -13.77 12.24 34.19
N THR A 136 -14.45 11.66 33.21
CA THR A 136 -13.80 10.88 32.15
C THR A 136 -13.16 11.79 31.11
N PHE A 137 -11.90 11.54 30.79
CA PHE A 137 -11.21 12.17 29.67
C PHE A 137 -11.26 11.22 28.47
N ASP A 138 -11.86 11.65 27.37
CA ASP A 138 -11.95 10.89 26.12
C ASP A 138 -11.15 11.54 24.99
N THR A 139 -11.13 10.92 23.81
CA THR A 139 -10.37 11.37 22.64
C THR A 139 -10.79 12.74 22.10
N SER A 140 -11.90 13.34 22.58
CA SER A 140 -12.26 14.72 22.24
C SER A 140 -11.41 15.75 23.00
N ARG A 141 -10.87 15.39 24.16
CA ARG A 141 -10.16 16.30 25.06
C ARG A 141 -8.69 16.50 24.63
N ARG A 142 -8.18 17.72 24.81
CA ARG A 142 -6.78 18.11 24.51
C ARG A 142 -5.77 17.16 25.14
N PHE A 143 -5.99 16.75 26.40
CA PHE A 143 -5.07 15.87 27.14
C PHE A 143 -4.77 14.58 26.40
N LEU A 144 -5.77 13.77 26.03
CA LEU A 144 -5.53 12.52 25.31
C LEU A 144 -5.00 12.75 23.89
N LYS A 145 -5.37 13.84 23.21
CA LYS A 145 -4.84 14.20 21.88
C LYS A 145 -3.36 14.56 21.88
N SER A 146 -2.79 14.91 23.03
CA SER A 146 -1.38 15.30 23.17
C SER A 146 -0.43 14.15 23.51
N LEU A 147 -0.94 12.92 23.64
CA LEU A 147 -0.11 11.74 23.86
C LEU A 147 0.63 11.32 22.59
N GLU A 148 1.92 11.02 22.73
CA GLU A 148 2.78 10.47 21.69
C GLU A 148 3.36 9.12 22.14
N ALA A 149 3.84 8.32 21.18
CA ALA A 149 4.47 7.04 21.47
C ALA A 149 5.64 7.20 22.46
N GLY A 150 5.74 6.29 23.42
CA GLY A 150 6.72 6.34 24.51
C GLY A 150 6.31 7.21 25.70
N ASN A 151 5.31 8.09 25.56
CA ASN A 151 4.79 8.87 26.69
C ASN A 151 4.17 7.97 27.77
N VAL A 152 4.13 8.52 28.97
CA VAL A 152 3.57 7.88 30.16
C VAL A 152 2.51 8.80 30.77
N ILE A 153 1.39 8.23 31.19
CA ILE A 153 0.38 8.95 31.97
C ILE A 153 0.74 8.81 33.44
N GLY A 154 1.11 9.92 34.06
CA GLY A 154 1.38 10.02 35.50
C GLY A 154 0.17 10.52 36.28
N VAL A 155 0.06 10.10 37.53
CA VAL A 155 -0.87 10.66 38.52
C VAL A 155 -0.08 11.53 39.50
N ARG A 156 -0.42 12.82 39.59
CA ARG A 156 0.29 13.83 40.38
C ARG A 156 -0.60 14.32 41.53
N LEU A 157 -0.09 14.26 42.75
CA LEU A 157 -0.72 14.87 43.92
C LEU A 157 -0.31 16.34 44.02
N CYS A 158 -1.24 17.21 44.37
CA CYS A 158 -1.02 18.65 44.47
C CYS A 158 -1.53 19.21 45.80
N ALA A 159 -0.75 20.10 46.41
CA ALA A 159 -1.18 20.93 47.53
C ALA A 159 -0.67 22.37 47.36
N ARG A 160 -1.41 23.35 47.87
CA ARG A 160 -1.04 24.77 47.85
C ARG A 160 -1.42 25.45 49.16
N PHE A 161 -0.64 26.45 49.55
CA PHE A 161 -0.77 27.24 50.79
C PHE A 161 -0.29 26.54 52.06
N PRO A 162 0.32 27.29 53.00
CA PRO A 162 0.83 26.72 54.24
C PRO A 162 -0.23 25.90 54.99
N GLY A 163 0.11 24.66 55.33
CA GLY A 163 -0.73 23.79 56.15
C GLY A 163 -1.68 22.87 55.38
N TRP A 164 -1.87 23.09 54.07
CA TRP A 164 -2.61 22.17 53.22
C TRP A 164 -1.78 20.96 52.83
N LYS A 165 -2.39 19.78 52.95
CA LYS A 165 -1.70 18.50 52.77
C LYS A 165 -2.65 17.49 52.12
N ILE A 166 -2.11 16.69 51.20
CA ILE A 166 -2.81 15.57 50.59
C ILE A 166 -2.08 14.27 50.93
N SER A 167 -2.84 13.28 51.39
CA SER A 167 -2.41 11.89 51.56
C SER A 167 -3.26 10.99 50.68
N ALA A 168 -2.63 10.06 49.96
CA ALA A 168 -3.31 9.09 49.10
C ALA A 168 -2.70 7.70 49.31
N ARG A 169 -3.53 6.65 49.28
CA ARG A 169 -3.07 5.26 49.53
C ARG A 169 -3.42 4.26 48.44
N ASN A 170 -4.57 4.41 47.78
CA ASN A 170 -4.99 3.51 46.69
C ASN A 170 -5.43 4.31 45.47
N GLY A 171 -4.69 4.20 44.37
CA GLY A 171 -4.95 4.90 43.11
C GLY A 171 -5.16 3.90 41.98
N HIS A 172 -6.20 4.09 41.18
CA HIS A 172 -6.50 3.29 40.01
C HIS A 172 -6.81 4.21 38.83
N LEU A 173 -5.85 4.29 37.89
CA LEU A 173 -6.07 4.93 36.60
C LEU A 173 -6.66 3.88 35.65
N VAL A 174 -7.94 4.01 35.36
CA VAL A 174 -8.68 3.16 34.43
C VAL A 174 -8.47 3.64 33.01
N ILE A 175 -8.18 2.72 32.11
CA ILE A 175 -7.97 2.96 30.68
C ILE A 175 -8.91 2.04 29.89
N ASP A 176 -9.78 2.63 29.07
CA ASP A 176 -10.75 1.95 28.22
C ASP A 176 -10.15 1.75 26.82
N ILE A 177 -9.99 0.48 26.43
CA ILE A 177 -9.37 0.05 25.18
C ILE A 177 -10.45 -0.49 24.24
N ASN A 178 -10.48 -0.02 23.00
CA ASN A 178 -11.46 -0.38 21.99
C ASN A 178 -10.82 -0.56 20.61
N ASP A 179 -11.61 -0.98 19.61
CA ASP A 179 -11.14 -1.21 18.24
C ASP A 179 -10.38 -0.01 17.68
N ASP A 180 -9.28 -0.29 16.96
CA ASP A 180 -8.49 0.70 16.26
C ASP A 180 -9.12 1.11 14.90
N ASN A 181 -10.34 1.66 14.93
CA ASN A 181 -11.10 2.00 13.72
C ASN A 181 -11.17 3.53 13.43
N GLY A 182 -10.47 4.36 14.20
CA GLY A 182 -10.49 5.82 14.01
C GLY A 182 -9.74 6.26 12.74
N PRO A 183 -10.10 7.41 12.13
CA PRO A 183 -9.38 7.96 10.99
C PRO A 183 -7.89 8.19 11.31
N PHE A 184 -7.05 7.54 10.52
CA PHE A 184 -5.62 7.71 10.44
C PHE A 184 -5.31 8.47 9.15
N PRO A 185 -4.86 9.74 9.24
CA PRO A 185 -4.49 10.50 8.08
C PRO A 185 -3.21 9.95 7.46
N ILE A 186 -3.20 9.85 6.14
CA ILE A 186 -1.98 9.55 5.39
C ILE A 186 -1.26 10.87 5.15
N THR A 187 -0.32 11.19 6.03
CA THR A 187 0.49 12.40 5.87
C THR A 187 1.77 12.07 5.09
N PRO A 188 2.18 12.94 4.15
CA PRO A 188 3.52 12.90 3.59
C PRO A 188 4.59 12.79 4.67
N ILE A 189 5.70 12.09 4.37
CA ILE A 189 6.87 12.10 5.26
C ILE A 189 7.33 13.55 5.40
N SER A 190 7.46 14.02 6.64
CA SER A 190 7.88 15.40 6.90
C SER A 190 9.34 15.57 6.48
N ILE A 191 9.62 16.68 5.79
CA ILE A 191 10.96 17.09 5.40
C ILE A 191 11.19 18.51 5.92
N ASN A 192 12.44 18.88 6.21
CA ASN A 192 12.74 20.27 6.48
C ASN A 192 12.58 21.06 5.18
N ALA A 193 11.94 22.23 5.25
CA ALA A 193 11.65 23.04 4.06
C ALA A 193 12.91 23.51 3.29
N ASN A 194 14.09 23.46 3.93
CA ASN A 194 15.37 23.82 3.31
C ASN A 194 16.11 22.61 2.71
N ASP A 195 15.65 21.38 2.97
CA ASP A 195 16.29 20.16 2.48
C ASP A 195 15.70 19.76 1.12
N ALA A 196 16.51 19.14 0.27
CA ALA A 196 16.04 18.57 -0.99
C ALA A 196 15.03 17.43 -0.72
N ILE A 197 13.98 17.36 -1.55
CA ILE A 197 12.99 16.29 -1.48
C ILE A 197 13.68 14.94 -1.77
N PRO A 198 13.65 13.97 -0.84
CA PRO A 198 14.30 12.68 -1.08
C PRO A 198 13.65 11.88 -2.22
N PRO A 199 14.45 11.25 -3.11
CA PRO A 199 13.92 10.48 -4.22
C PRO A 199 13.59 9.04 -3.82
N ARG A 200 12.51 8.50 -4.37
CA ARG A 200 12.34 7.05 -4.56
C ARG A 200 13.35 6.59 -5.61
N ARG A 201 14.20 5.64 -5.23
CA ARG A 201 15.34 5.19 -6.04
C ARG A 201 15.06 3.85 -6.73
N ASN A 202 15.72 3.58 -7.85
CA ASN A 202 15.68 2.25 -8.44
C ASN A 202 16.22 1.22 -7.43
N VAL A 203 15.45 0.16 -7.15
CA VAL A 203 15.80 -0.82 -6.12
C VAL A 203 17.13 -1.52 -6.41
N GLU A 204 17.47 -1.75 -7.68
CA GLU A 204 18.69 -2.44 -8.05
C GLU A 204 19.92 -1.57 -7.75
N THR A 205 19.89 -0.31 -8.18
CA THR A 205 21.01 0.62 -7.95
C THR A 205 21.16 0.95 -6.47
N TRP A 206 20.05 1.17 -5.77
CA TRP A 206 20.04 1.41 -4.33
C TRP A 206 20.60 0.21 -3.54
N TYR A 207 20.18 -1.01 -3.89
CA TYR A 207 20.64 -2.22 -3.20
C TYR A 207 22.11 -2.54 -3.48
N GLU A 208 22.60 -2.38 -4.71
CA GLU A 208 24.02 -2.53 -5.03
C GLU A 208 24.87 -1.47 -4.33
N GLU A 209 24.42 -0.22 -4.27
CA GLU A 209 25.11 0.84 -3.54
C GLU A 209 25.20 0.51 -2.03
N ALA A 210 24.14 -0.05 -1.44
CA ALA A 210 24.13 -0.46 -0.03
C ALA A 210 25.23 -1.49 0.32
N LYS A 211 25.78 -2.23 -0.65
CA LYS A 211 26.89 -3.16 -0.40
C LYS A 211 28.25 -2.48 -0.24
N THR A 212 28.38 -1.23 -0.69
CA THR A 212 29.67 -0.51 -0.75
C THR A 212 29.64 0.85 -0.06
N ASN A 213 28.46 1.42 0.18
CA ASN A 213 28.28 2.71 0.85
C ASN A 213 27.57 2.53 2.20
N ASN A 214 28.27 2.85 3.28
CA ASN A 214 27.75 2.72 4.64
C ASN A 214 26.45 3.53 4.87
N LYS A 215 26.29 4.71 4.26
CA LYS A 215 25.07 5.53 4.45
C LYS A 215 23.84 4.84 3.87
N THR A 216 23.98 4.24 2.69
CA THR A 216 22.91 3.50 2.01
C THR A 216 22.70 2.12 2.65
N ALA A 217 23.76 1.51 3.17
CA ALA A 217 23.68 0.31 3.99
C ALA A 217 22.85 0.51 5.26
N LEU A 218 22.90 1.69 5.89
CA LEU A 218 22.05 2.04 7.03
C LEU A 218 20.58 2.16 6.64
N GLU A 219 20.28 2.75 5.49
CA GLU A 219 18.91 2.81 4.94
C GLU A 219 18.35 1.40 4.73
N LEU A 220 19.12 0.50 4.11
CA LEU A 220 18.75 -0.90 3.95
C LEU A 220 18.54 -1.59 5.30
N SER A 221 19.46 -1.38 6.23
CA SER A 221 19.45 -1.99 7.56
C SER A 221 18.21 -1.60 8.36
N LEU A 222 17.79 -0.33 8.28
CA LEU A 222 16.56 0.15 8.88
C LEU A 222 15.32 -0.38 8.15
N PHE A 223 15.33 -0.38 6.81
CA PHE A 223 14.21 -0.85 6.01
C PHE A 223 13.86 -2.32 6.32
N ILE A 224 14.88 -3.19 6.40
CA ILE A 224 14.70 -4.60 6.74
C ILE A 224 14.15 -4.78 8.17
N ARG A 225 14.66 -4.03 9.15
CA ARG A 225 14.16 -4.12 10.54
C ARG A 225 12.74 -3.60 10.66
N ALA A 226 12.45 -2.45 10.05
CA ALA A 226 11.13 -1.85 10.02
C ALA A 226 10.11 -2.76 9.35
N LEU A 227 10.43 -3.35 8.19
CA LEU A 227 9.51 -4.27 7.52
C LEU A 227 9.30 -5.57 8.33
N LYS A 228 10.33 -6.10 8.98
CA LYS A 228 10.19 -7.25 9.88
C LYS A 228 9.27 -6.93 11.06
N ALA A 229 9.43 -5.77 11.69
CA ALA A 229 8.54 -5.30 12.76
C ALA A 229 7.12 -5.03 12.25
N PHE A 230 6.98 -4.50 11.03
CA PHE A 230 5.68 -4.24 10.41
C PHE A 230 4.90 -5.54 10.15
N GLN A 231 5.59 -6.57 9.67
CA GLN A 231 5.01 -7.89 9.36
C GLN A 231 4.69 -8.70 10.62
N SER A 232 5.32 -8.43 11.77
CA SER A 232 5.04 -9.14 13.02
C SER A 232 3.82 -8.63 13.77
N LEU A 233 3.26 -7.48 13.38
CA LEU A 233 2.05 -6.93 14.00
C LEU A 233 0.83 -7.82 13.73
N PRO A 234 -0.06 -7.99 14.72
CA PRO A 234 -1.18 -8.93 14.62
C PRO A 234 -2.28 -8.45 13.66
N PRO A 235 -3.12 -9.34 13.11
CA PRO A 235 -4.17 -9.00 12.13
C PRO A 235 -5.27 -8.05 12.62
N ASP A 236 -5.47 -7.90 13.93
CA ASP A 236 -6.43 -6.97 14.51
C ASP A 236 -5.89 -5.52 14.59
N ASP A 237 -4.57 -5.32 14.54
CA ASP A 237 -3.93 -4.01 14.42
C ASP A 237 -4.15 -3.44 13.00
N GLN A 238 -4.89 -2.32 12.89
CA GLN A 238 -5.19 -1.66 11.62
C GLN A 238 -3.93 -1.21 10.86
N LEU A 239 -2.82 -0.93 11.56
CA LEU A 239 -1.52 -0.55 10.99
C LEU A 239 -0.54 -1.73 10.87
N SER A 240 -1.00 -2.97 11.00
CA SER A 240 -0.21 -4.16 10.65
C SER A 240 0.00 -4.28 9.15
N PHE A 241 1.07 -4.97 8.73
CA PHE A 241 1.30 -5.26 7.31
C PHE A 241 0.11 -6.02 6.73
N TYR A 242 -0.42 -6.98 7.47
CA TYR A 242 -1.59 -7.77 7.07
C TYR A 242 -2.81 -6.88 6.77
N ARG A 243 -3.13 -5.94 7.67
CA ARG A 243 -4.29 -5.05 7.48
C ARG A 243 -4.09 -4.00 6.40
N ILE A 244 -2.88 -3.45 6.29
CA ILE A 244 -2.55 -2.51 5.21
C ILE A 244 -2.58 -3.23 3.87
N ALA A 245 -1.97 -4.41 3.72
CA ALA A 245 -2.09 -5.25 2.53
C ALA A 245 -3.55 -5.60 2.21
N GLY A 246 -4.35 -5.89 3.23
CA GLY A 246 -5.77 -6.23 3.10
C GLY A 246 -6.68 -5.09 2.64
N ILE A 247 -6.22 -3.84 2.61
CA ILE A 247 -6.93 -2.73 1.96
C ILE A 247 -7.20 -3.07 0.49
N HIS A 248 -6.25 -3.74 -0.16
CA HIS A 248 -6.35 -4.09 -1.58
C HIS A 248 -7.39 -5.19 -1.85
N GLY A 249 -7.60 -6.11 -0.92
CA GLY A 249 -8.26 -7.39 -1.20
C GLY A 249 -8.93 -8.02 0.01
N TYR A 250 -8.49 -9.23 0.34
CA TYR A 250 -8.90 -9.95 1.54
C TYR A 250 -8.19 -9.44 2.80
N PRO A 251 -8.81 -9.54 3.98
CA PRO A 251 -10.16 -10.06 4.24
C PRO A 251 -11.26 -9.05 3.87
N TYR A 252 -12.23 -9.48 3.05
CA TYR A 252 -13.20 -8.59 2.41
C TYR A 252 -14.29 -8.02 3.35
N ASN A 253 -14.42 -8.60 4.53
CA ASN A 253 -15.40 -8.26 5.56
C ASN A 253 -14.86 -7.22 6.56
N VAL A 254 -13.57 -6.90 6.46
CA VAL A 254 -12.89 -5.99 7.39
C VAL A 254 -12.69 -4.64 6.71
N SER A 255 -13.33 -3.62 7.25
CA SER A 255 -13.08 -2.24 6.87
C SER A 255 -11.68 -1.79 7.31
N TRP A 256 -11.10 -0.82 6.61
CA TRP A 256 -9.88 -0.16 7.04
C TRP A 256 -10.15 1.33 7.12
N ASN A 257 -9.92 1.93 8.29
CA ASN A 257 -9.94 3.37 8.48
C ASN A 257 -11.26 4.08 8.18
N MET A 258 -12.41 3.38 8.19
CA MET A 258 -13.72 3.97 7.94
C MET A 258 -14.63 4.01 9.18
N GLY A 259 -14.10 3.73 10.39
CA GLY A 259 -14.93 3.72 11.62
C GLY A 259 -15.85 2.51 11.78
N GLU A 260 -15.72 1.48 10.93
CA GLU A 260 -16.60 0.31 10.91
C GLU A 260 -15.87 -0.91 11.52
N ALA A 261 -16.56 -1.62 12.42
CA ALA A 261 -16.07 -2.88 12.99
C ALA A 261 -16.09 -4.02 11.94
N PRO A 262 -15.26 -5.07 12.08
CA PRO A 262 -15.31 -6.23 11.21
C PRO A 262 -16.71 -6.83 11.14
N ILE A 263 -17.21 -7.09 9.92
CA ILE A 263 -18.46 -7.80 9.75
C ILE A 263 -18.22 -9.28 10.07
N PRO A 264 -19.00 -9.93 10.96
CA PRO A 264 -18.87 -11.36 11.20
C PRO A 264 -19.00 -12.17 9.89
N LEU A 265 -18.14 -13.15 9.70
CA LEU A 265 -18.09 -13.93 8.44
C LEU A 265 -19.36 -14.75 8.20
N ASP A 266 -20.07 -15.12 9.27
CA ASP A 266 -21.34 -15.85 9.26
C ASP A 266 -22.58 -14.92 9.28
N ALA A 267 -22.39 -13.60 9.22
CA ALA A 267 -23.49 -12.65 9.27
C ALA A 267 -24.40 -12.79 8.03
N ALA A 268 -25.69 -13.04 8.26
CA ALA A 268 -26.69 -13.19 7.20
C ALA A 268 -26.83 -11.92 6.32
N ASP A 269 -26.49 -10.74 6.84
CA ASP A 269 -26.57 -9.44 6.16
C ASP A 269 -25.21 -8.95 5.59
N ILE A 270 -24.18 -9.80 5.56
CA ILE A 270 -22.81 -9.41 5.13
C ILE A 270 -22.80 -8.73 3.75
N ASN A 271 -23.52 -9.27 2.77
CA ASN A 271 -23.59 -8.71 1.42
C ASN A 271 -24.22 -7.30 1.43
N THR A 272 -25.29 -7.11 2.20
CA THR A 272 -25.97 -5.81 2.35
C THR A 272 -25.05 -4.77 2.98
N ARG A 273 -24.34 -5.14 4.06
CA ARG A 273 -23.37 -4.25 4.71
C ARG A 273 -22.23 -3.87 3.79
N LYS A 274 -21.72 -4.83 3.00
CA LYS A 274 -20.66 -4.56 2.02
C LYS A 274 -21.08 -3.64 0.90
N LEU A 275 -22.29 -3.82 0.36
CA LEU A 275 -22.85 -2.87 -0.61
C LEU A 275 -22.97 -1.46 -0.03
N GLY A 276 -23.26 -1.36 1.27
CA GLY A 276 -23.24 -0.13 2.06
C GLY A 276 -21.85 0.39 2.46
N ASN A 277 -20.76 -0.09 1.86
CA ASN A 277 -19.37 0.33 2.14
C ASN A 277 -18.85 0.03 3.56
N LYS A 278 -19.44 -0.96 4.26
CA LYS A 278 -19.00 -1.33 5.62
C LYS A 278 -17.92 -2.42 5.69
N GLY A 279 -17.57 -3.01 4.55
CA GLY A 279 -16.49 -4.00 4.44
C GLY A 279 -15.22 -3.42 3.82
N GLY A 280 -14.29 -4.32 3.46
CA GLY A 280 -13.01 -3.97 2.82
C GLY A 280 -12.98 -4.16 1.31
N PHE A 281 -11.81 -4.51 0.77
CA PHE A 281 -11.54 -4.74 -0.66
C PHE A 281 -11.74 -3.47 -1.50
N TYR A 282 -10.91 -2.46 -1.26
CA TYR A 282 -11.06 -1.09 -1.78
C TYR A 282 -10.38 -0.82 -3.12
N CYS A 283 -9.53 -1.74 -3.60
CA CYS A 283 -8.69 -1.50 -4.77
C CYS A 283 -9.51 -1.03 -5.98
N GLN A 284 -8.98 -0.05 -6.69
CA GLN A 284 -9.61 0.52 -7.88
C GLN A 284 -8.99 -0.14 -9.12
N HIS A 285 -9.70 -1.08 -9.73
CA HIS A 285 -9.31 -1.72 -10.99
C HIS A 285 -10.38 -1.52 -12.07
N ASN A 286 -9.95 -1.46 -13.33
CA ASN A 286 -10.76 -1.19 -14.51
C ASN A 286 -11.61 0.07 -14.35
N ASN A 287 -10.98 1.10 -13.77
CA ASN A 287 -11.49 2.46 -13.68
C ASN A 287 -10.37 3.50 -13.74
N TYR A 288 -10.72 4.75 -14.00
CA TYR A 288 -9.72 5.81 -14.19
C TYR A 288 -9.01 6.25 -12.91
N LEU A 289 -9.44 5.80 -11.74
CA LEU A 289 -8.78 6.11 -10.47
C LEU A 289 -7.62 5.16 -10.16
N PHE A 290 -7.45 4.07 -10.93
CA PHE A 290 -6.42 3.04 -10.73
C PHE A 290 -5.03 3.62 -10.38
N PRO A 291 -4.43 4.52 -11.19
CA PRO A 291 -3.08 4.99 -10.89
C PRO A 291 -3.01 5.83 -9.60
N THR A 292 -4.00 6.69 -9.38
CA THR A 292 -4.00 7.63 -8.25
C THR A 292 -4.35 6.97 -6.93
N TRP A 293 -5.25 5.96 -6.95
CA TRP A 293 -5.56 5.17 -5.77
C TRP A 293 -4.32 4.39 -5.31
N HIS A 294 -3.59 3.77 -6.24
CA HIS A 294 -2.35 3.05 -5.92
C HIS A 294 -1.22 4.00 -5.48
N ARG A 295 -1.14 5.24 -6.01
CA ARG A 295 -0.22 6.27 -5.48
C ARG A 295 -0.49 6.57 -4.00
N ALA A 296 -1.74 6.85 -3.63
CA ALA A 296 -2.12 7.08 -2.23
C ALA A 296 -1.83 5.85 -1.35
N TYR A 297 -2.01 4.64 -1.90
CA TYR A 297 -1.69 3.40 -1.23
C TYR A 297 -0.17 3.23 -0.98
N MET A 298 0.68 3.59 -1.95
CA MET A 298 2.13 3.60 -1.78
C MET A 298 2.55 4.60 -0.71
N MET A 299 1.91 5.78 -0.65
CA MET A 299 2.18 6.77 0.41
C MET A 299 1.90 6.21 1.81
N LEU A 300 0.78 5.50 2.00
CA LEU A 300 0.46 4.87 3.27
C LEU A 300 1.54 3.86 3.69
N PHE A 301 1.91 2.96 2.78
CA PHE A 301 2.92 1.94 3.06
C PHE A 301 4.29 2.55 3.37
N GLU A 302 4.73 3.47 2.52
CA GLU A 302 5.99 4.20 2.69
C GLU A 302 6.01 4.97 4.01
N ARG A 303 4.91 5.65 4.36
CA ARG A 303 4.79 6.35 5.64
C ARG A 303 4.91 5.40 6.83
N ARG A 304 4.20 4.27 6.80
CA ARG A 304 4.23 3.31 7.91
C ARG A 304 5.62 2.70 8.12
N VAL A 305 6.29 2.34 7.02
CA VAL A 305 7.67 1.83 7.08
C VAL A 305 8.62 2.91 7.59
N SER A 306 8.50 4.15 7.11
CA SER A 306 9.35 5.27 7.56
C SER A 306 9.18 5.57 9.05
N ASP A 307 7.96 5.53 9.58
CA ASP A 307 7.71 5.70 11.01
C ASP A 307 8.43 4.61 11.83
N LEU A 308 8.33 3.34 11.42
CA LEU A 308 9.02 2.21 12.07
C LEU A 308 10.55 2.30 11.92
N MET A 309 11.06 2.81 10.79
CA MET A 309 12.49 3.06 10.61
C MET A 309 12.98 4.15 11.56
N MET A 310 12.21 5.23 11.75
CA MET A 310 12.56 6.30 12.66
C MET A 310 12.53 5.84 14.12
N GLU A 311 11.52 5.04 14.50
CA GLU A 311 11.43 4.40 15.82
C GLU A 311 12.69 3.56 16.10
N GLU A 312 13.10 2.69 15.17
CA GLU A 312 14.34 1.90 15.31
C GLU A 312 15.58 2.80 15.34
N ALA A 313 15.67 3.80 14.47
CA ALA A 313 16.83 4.69 14.36
C ALA A 313 17.09 5.49 15.65
N VAL A 314 16.05 6.01 16.29
CA VAL A 314 16.16 6.78 17.54
C VAL A 314 16.72 5.90 18.68
N THR A 315 16.38 4.61 18.72
CA THR A 315 16.93 3.70 19.74
C THR A 315 18.44 3.52 19.62
N ARG A 316 18.98 3.71 18.41
CA ARG A 316 20.40 3.56 18.05
C ARG A 316 21.15 4.88 17.90
N GLU A 317 20.47 6.01 18.09
CA GLU A 317 21.06 7.34 17.88
C GLU A 317 22.31 7.57 18.76
N LYS A 318 22.30 7.02 19.97
CA LYS A 318 23.44 7.10 20.90
C LYS A 318 24.67 6.34 20.41
N GLU A 319 24.49 5.31 19.59
CA GLU A 319 25.58 4.55 18.97
C GLU A 319 26.13 5.31 17.75
N ASN A 320 25.23 5.78 16.88
CA ASN A 320 25.58 6.53 15.68
C ASN A 320 24.42 7.43 15.24
N LYS A 321 24.67 8.75 15.18
CA LYS A 321 23.65 9.73 14.73
C LYS A 321 23.22 9.54 13.27
N GLU A 322 24.02 8.85 12.45
CA GLU A 322 23.68 8.59 11.04
C GLU A 322 22.46 7.68 10.86
N TRP A 323 22.03 6.92 11.88
CA TRP A 323 20.79 6.15 11.82
C TRP A 323 19.57 7.05 11.58
N VAL A 324 19.46 8.16 12.32
CA VAL A 324 18.33 9.11 12.18
C VAL A 324 18.39 9.82 10.83
N SER A 325 19.60 10.16 10.37
CA SER A 325 19.81 10.72 9.03
C SER A 325 19.40 9.75 7.92
N ALA A 326 19.72 8.46 8.07
CA ALA A 326 19.30 7.42 7.12
C ALA A 326 17.78 7.24 7.08
N ALA A 327 17.13 7.19 8.25
CA ALA A 327 15.67 7.11 8.34
C ALA A 327 14.96 8.30 7.65
N SER A 328 15.51 9.50 7.79
CA SER A 328 14.96 10.72 7.18
C SER A 328 15.10 10.76 5.65
N ARG A 329 16.21 10.22 5.13
CA ARG A 329 16.51 10.17 3.69
C ARG A 329 15.74 9.08 2.94
N TRP A 330 15.46 7.96 3.60
CA TRP A 330 14.87 6.81 2.92
C TRP A 330 13.50 7.11 2.31
N ARG A 331 13.27 6.54 1.13
CA ARG A 331 11.98 6.48 0.42
C ARG A 331 11.83 5.10 -0.21
N LEU A 332 10.59 4.68 -0.44
CA LEU A 332 10.25 3.38 -0.98
C LEU A 332 10.89 3.18 -2.37
N PRO A 333 11.78 2.19 -2.56
CA PRO A 333 12.40 1.95 -3.86
C PRO A 333 11.38 1.49 -4.91
N TYR A 334 11.64 1.77 -6.18
CA TYR A 334 10.84 1.27 -7.30
C TYR A 334 11.57 0.14 -8.04
N TRP A 335 10.80 -0.84 -8.54
CA TRP A 335 11.35 -1.95 -9.33
C TRP A 335 11.06 -1.77 -10.83
N ASP A 336 12.09 -1.38 -11.58
CA ASP A 336 12.01 -1.21 -13.04
C ASP A 336 12.19 -2.55 -13.79
N TRP A 337 11.16 -3.40 -13.72
CA TRP A 337 11.11 -4.67 -14.44
C TRP A 337 11.10 -4.50 -15.98
N ALA A 338 10.80 -3.32 -16.50
CA ALA A 338 10.83 -3.07 -17.95
C ALA A 338 12.27 -2.88 -18.46
N LEU A 339 13.14 -2.30 -17.63
CA LEU A 339 14.57 -2.17 -17.91
C LEU A 339 15.33 -3.46 -17.56
N LYS A 340 15.08 -4.02 -16.37
CA LYS A 340 15.71 -5.25 -15.87
C LYS A 340 14.62 -6.28 -15.53
N PRO A 341 14.20 -7.12 -16.49
CA PRO A 341 13.10 -8.08 -16.32
C PRO A 341 13.52 -9.30 -15.50
N SER A 342 13.84 -9.07 -14.23
CA SER A 342 14.18 -10.11 -13.26
C SER A 342 13.74 -9.68 -11.87
N LEU A 343 13.47 -10.64 -11.00
CA LEU A 343 13.21 -10.38 -9.59
C LEU A 343 14.42 -9.66 -8.96
N PRO A 344 14.24 -8.51 -8.26
CA PRO A 344 15.34 -7.76 -7.64
C PRO A 344 16.07 -8.61 -6.61
N LEU A 345 17.41 -8.48 -6.54
CA LEU A 345 18.24 -9.23 -5.60
C LEU A 345 17.76 -9.11 -4.14
N LEU A 346 17.24 -7.94 -3.76
CA LEU A 346 16.63 -7.67 -2.45
C LEU A 346 15.53 -8.67 -2.05
N ALA A 347 14.83 -9.28 -3.01
CA ALA A 347 13.68 -10.16 -2.77
C ALA A 347 13.93 -11.63 -3.15
N ARG A 348 15.18 -12.00 -3.47
CA ARG A 348 15.53 -13.35 -3.98
C ARG A 348 15.87 -14.34 -2.88
N ASP A 349 16.63 -13.90 -1.88
CA ASP A 349 17.22 -14.78 -0.88
C ASP A 349 16.46 -14.73 0.45
N GLU A 350 16.33 -15.88 1.13
CA GLU A 350 15.65 -15.99 2.43
C GLU A 350 16.35 -15.23 3.55
N LYS A 351 17.66 -15.00 3.40
CA LYS A 351 18.50 -14.27 4.35
C LYS A 351 19.08 -13.03 3.70
N ILE A 352 19.28 -12.00 4.51
CA ILE A 352 19.91 -10.75 4.07
C ILE A 352 20.91 -10.27 5.11
N SER A 353 22.03 -9.70 4.64
CA SER A 353 23.08 -9.13 5.49
C SER A 353 22.83 -7.65 5.70
N ILE A 354 22.85 -7.19 6.96
CA ILE A 354 22.59 -5.80 7.35
C ILE A 354 23.56 -5.35 8.44
N ILE A 355 23.79 -4.04 8.57
CA ILE A 355 24.65 -3.49 9.61
C ILE A 355 23.99 -3.72 10.98
N THR A 356 24.78 -4.18 11.96
CA THR A 356 24.35 -4.36 13.36
C THR A 356 24.99 -3.36 14.32
N SER A 357 26.27 -3.05 14.14
CA SER A 357 27.06 -2.23 15.08
C SER A 357 28.34 -1.74 14.41
N TRP A 358 29.20 -1.07 15.17
CA TRP A 358 30.53 -0.60 14.76
C TRP A 358 31.60 -1.20 15.66
N ASN A 359 32.76 -1.50 15.10
CA ASN A 359 33.92 -1.90 15.89
C ASN A 359 34.69 -0.69 16.45
N SER A 360 35.74 -0.95 17.24
CA SER A 360 36.62 0.07 17.83
C SER A 360 37.36 0.96 16.82
N GLN A 361 37.28 0.67 15.53
CA GLN A 361 37.89 1.40 14.42
C GLN A 361 36.83 2.06 13.52
N ASP A 362 35.60 2.24 14.03
CA ASP A 362 34.45 2.82 13.32
C ASP A 362 34.08 2.09 12.01
N GLN A 363 34.39 0.80 11.90
CA GLN A 363 33.97 -0.02 10.77
C GLN A 363 32.66 -0.76 11.08
N PRO A 364 31.70 -0.76 10.15
CA PRO A 364 30.43 -1.44 10.36
C PRO A 364 30.64 -2.95 10.46
N GLN A 365 29.95 -3.56 11.42
CA GLN A 365 29.78 -5.00 11.55
C GLN A 365 28.43 -5.40 10.99
N TYR A 366 28.37 -6.60 10.41
CA TYR A 366 27.18 -7.11 9.73
C TYR A 366 26.62 -8.34 10.44
N GLU A 367 25.30 -8.48 10.40
CA GLU A 367 24.59 -9.68 10.81
C GLU A 367 23.72 -10.22 9.66
N SER A 368 23.46 -11.52 9.67
CA SER A 368 22.55 -12.17 8.73
C SER A 368 21.19 -12.41 9.40
N VAL A 369 20.12 -11.88 8.79
CA VAL A 369 18.75 -11.99 9.31
C VAL A 369 17.80 -12.58 8.27
N ASP A 370 16.61 -13.04 8.69
CA ASP A 370 15.52 -13.36 7.77
C ASP A 370 15.15 -12.14 6.93
N ASN A 371 14.95 -12.37 5.64
CA ASN A 371 14.63 -11.32 4.69
C ASN A 371 13.10 -11.14 4.55
N PRO A 372 12.51 -10.07 5.12
CA PRO A 372 11.07 -9.81 5.00
C PRO A 372 10.62 -9.43 3.58
N MET A 373 11.56 -9.22 2.63
CA MET A 373 11.26 -9.03 1.21
C MET A 373 11.17 -10.34 0.42
N TYR A 374 11.67 -11.45 0.97
CA TYR A 374 11.59 -12.77 0.33
C TYR A 374 10.14 -13.25 0.27
N ARG A 375 9.44 -13.21 1.40
CA ARG A 375 8.01 -13.50 1.53
C ARG A 375 7.46 -12.82 2.79
N PHE A 376 6.16 -12.55 2.80
CA PHE A 376 5.44 -12.30 4.05
C PHE A 376 5.06 -13.64 4.67
N GLN A 377 5.08 -13.73 6.01
CA GLN A 377 4.55 -14.85 6.78
C GLN A 377 3.64 -14.33 7.89
N MET A 378 2.52 -15.02 8.09
CA MET A 378 1.54 -14.64 9.11
C MET A 378 2.16 -14.63 10.51
N PRO A 379 1.86 -13.60 11.33
CA PRO A 379 2.35 -13.52 12.70
C PRO A 379 1.81 -14.69 13.51
N GLY A 380 2.69 -15.36 14.26
CA GLY A 380 2.37 -16.56 15.04
C GLY A 380 2.42 -17.87 14.26
N HIS A 381 2.86 -17.84 12.99
CA HIS A 381 3.07 -19.03 12.14
C HIS A 381 1.80 -19.89 11.99
N LYS A 382 0.65 -19.24 11.80
CA LYS A 382 -0.63 -19.91 11.55
C LYS A 382 -1.16 -19.57 10.17
N PRO A 383 -1.97 -20.45 9.55
CA PRO A 383 -2.57 -20.17 8.25
C PRO A 383 -3.42 -18.90 8.25
N MET A 384 -3.48 -18.18 7.14
CA MET A 384 -4.29 -16.96 6.99
C MET A 384 -5.76 -17.15 7.33
N GLY A 385 -6.29 -18.37 7.18
CA GLY A 385 -7.66 -18.76 7.53
C GLY A 385 -7.85 -19.31 8.94
N ASP A 386 -6.85 -19.25 9.82
CA ASP A 386 -6.94 -19.80 11.17
C ASP A 386 -8.01 -19.09 12.01
N ASP A 387 -8.85 -19.88 12.69
CA ASP A 387 -9.99 -19.37 13.47
C ASP A 387 -9.58 -18.48 14.65
N THR A 388 -8.32 -18.57 15.12
CA THR A 388 -7.81 -17.71 16.20
C THR A 388 -7.66 -16.25 15.80
N TYR A 389 -7.66 -15.94 14.49
CA TYR A 389 -7.74 -14.56 14.00
C TYR A 389 -9.18 -14.02 13.96
N GLY A 390 -10.18 -14.81 14.35
CA GLY A 390 -11.58 -14.38 14.42
C GLY A 390 -12.09 -13.88 13.07
N ASN A 391 -12.68 -12.68 13.05
CA ASN A 391 -13.21 -12.06 11.82
C ASN A 391 -12.13 -11.42 10.94
N TYR A 392 -10.86 -11.46 11.33
CA TYR A 392 -9.74 -10.96 10.53
C TYR A 392 -9.11 -12.04 9.63
N ARG A 393 -9.51 -13.31 9.78
CA ARG A 393 -9.01 -14.42 8.96
C ARG A 393 -9.49 -14.33 7.51
N ILE A 394 -8.73 -14.93 6.60
CA ILE A 394 -9.15 -15.10 5.21
C ILE A 394 -10.15 -16.25 5.13
N ASP A 395 -11.41 -15.92 4.87
CA ASP A 395 -12.43 -16.88 4.45
C ASP A 395 -12.40 -17.00 2.92
N ASN A 396 -11.63 -17.97 2.44
CA ASN A 396 -11.46 -18.16 1.02
C ASN A 396 -12.73 -18.70 0.36
N LYS A 397 -13.22 -17.95 -0.63
CA LYS A 397 -14.32 -18.38 -1.50
C LYS A 397 -13.83 -18.77 -2.89
N GLU A 398 -12.53 -18.76 -3.18
CA GLU A 398 -11.95 -19.11 -4.49
C GLU A 398 -11.44 -20.55 -4.53
N ASP A 399 -11.08 -21.05 -5.72
CA ASP A 399 -10.57 -22.43 -5.89
C ASP A 399 -9.13 -22.60 -5.37
N THR A 400 -8.33 -21.53 -5.40
CA THR A 400 -6.95 -21.54 -4.89
C THR A 400 -6.96 -21.40 -3.37
N PRO A 401 -6.30 -22.28 -2.58
CA PRO A 401 -6.47 -22.38 -1.13
C PRO A 401 -5.68 -21.32 -0.33
N TRP A 402 -6.00 -20.04 -0.53
CA TRP A 402 -5.31 -18.91 0.14
C TRP A 402 -5.39 -18.96 1.67
N GLU A 403 -6.48 -19.47 2.22
CA GLU A 403 -6.73 -19.65 3.65
C GLU A 403 -5.73 -20.61 4.31
N MET A 404 -5.14 -21.53 3.52
CA MET A 404 -4.16 -22.49 4.00
C MET A 404 -2.73 -21.93 4.05
N CYS A 405 -2.46 -20.84 3.35
CA CYS A 405 -1.13 -20.25 3.29
C CYS A 405 -0.75 -19.65 4.65
N ILE A 406 0.44 -19.96 5.15
CA ILE A 406 1.13 -19.22 6.22
C ILE A 406 1.98 -18.11 5.59
N GLY A 407 2.66 -18.42 4.48
CA GLY A 407 3.52 -17.49 3.77
C GLY A 407 3.17 -17.26 2.31
N THR A 408 3.58 -16.11 1.77
CA THR A 408 3.35 -15.78 0.36
C THR A 408 4.26 -16.58 -0.56
N SER A 409 3.74 -16.95 -1.73
CA SER A 409 4.43 -17.74 -2.76
C SER A 409 4.48 -17.00 -4.10
N ARG A 410 5.52 -17.27 -4.90
CA ARG A 410 5.71 -16.84 -6.30
C ARG A 410 6.00 -18.08 -7.14
N HIS A 411 5.11 -18.45 -8.07
CA HIS A 411 5.18 -19.70 -8.84
C HIS A 411 5.34 -20.97 -8.00
N GLY A 412 4.96 -20.93 -6.71
CA GLY A 412 5.22 -22.00 -5.74
C GLY A 412 4.02 -22.92 -5.49
N ILE A 413 2.79 -22.44 -5.69
CA ILE A 413 1.57 -23.19 -5.38
C ILE A 413 1.22 -24.10 -6.55
N THR A 414 1.35 -25.41 -6.37
CA THR A 414 0.97 -26.41 -7.38
C THR A 414 0.26 -27.60 -6.75
N LEU A 415 -0.76 -28.11 -7.46
CA LEU A 415 -1.49 -29.32 -7.07
C LEU A 415 -0.64 -30.60 -7.15
N ARG A 416 0.56 -30.53 -7.74
CA ARG A 416 1.50 -31.66 -7.84
C ARG A 416 2.33 -31.86 -6.57
N ASP A 417 2.44 -30.83 -5.74
CA ASP A 417 3.20 -30.91 -4.49
C ASP A 417 2.38 -31.61 -3.41
N LYS A 418 2.66 -32.90 -3.21
CA LYS A 418 2.03 -33.73 -2.17
C LYS A 418 2.41 -33.30 -0.75
N GLU A 419 3.59 -32.71 -0.57
CA GLU A 419 4.10 -32.26 0.73
C GLU A 419 3.52 -30.90 1.12
N ARG A 420 2.94 -30.17 0.15
CA ARG A 420 2.33 -28.85 0.33
C ARG A 420 3.28 -27.82 0.94
N LYS A 421 4.55 -27.82 0.50
CA LYS A 421 5.58 -26.85 0.94
C LYS A 421 5.16 -25.40 0.71
N TRP A 422 4.33 -25.18 -0.30
CA TRP A 422 3.76 -23.87 -0.62
C TRP A 422 2.96 -23.25 0.52
N VAL A 423 2.49 -24.03 1.50
CA VAL A 423 1.86 -23.50 2.73
C VAL A 423 2.80 -22.55 3.46
N GLU A 424 4.09 -22.85 3.51
CA GLU A 424 5.11 -22.02 4.17
C GLU A 424 5.52 -20.77 3.36
N GLY A 425 5.09 -20.70 2.10
CA GLY A 425 5.47 -19.68 1.14
C GLY A 425 6.74 -20.04 0.37
N VAL A 426 6.62 -20.38 -0.91
CA VAL A 426 7.74 -20.77 -1.79
C VAL A 426 7.88 -19.77 -2.93
N SER A 427 9.09 -19.23 -3.12
CA SER A 427 9.43 -18.36 -4.25
C SER A 427 10.32 -19.10 -5.26
N ASN A 428 9.82 -19.30 -6.47
CA ASN A 428 10.60 -19.83 -7.59
C ASN A 428 11.15 -18.67 -8.45
N ASN A 429 12.33 -18.19 -8.09
CA ASN A 429 12.95 -17.02 -8.72
C ASN A 429 13.23 -17.22 -10.22
N GLU A 430 13.60 -18.44 -10.63
CA GLU A 430 13.89 -18.76 -12.04
C GLU A 430 12.63 -18.64 -12.90
N GLN A 431 11.49 -19.13 -12.43
CA GLN A 431 10.23 -19.01 -13.17
C GLN A 431 9.73 -17.57 -13.24
N VAL A 432 9.93 -16.77 -12.18
CA VAL A 432 9.64 -15.33 -12.22
C VAL A 432 10.48 -14.63 -13.29
N ASP A 433 11.79 -14.89 -13.31
CA ASP A 433 12.70 -14.28 -14.30
C ASP A 433 12.33 -14.72 -15.73
N LEU A 434 12.08 -16.02 -15.95
CA LEU A 434 11.65 -16.55 -17.25
C LEU A 434 10.34 -15.91 -17.71
N ALA A 435 9.37 -15.72 -16.83
CA ALA A 435 8.10 -15.10 -17.17
C ALA A 435 8.22 -13.61 -17.47
N LEU A 436 9.04 -12.86 -16.72
CA LEU A 436 9.27 -11.43 -16.95
C LEU A 436 10.05 -11.15 -18.23
N GLN A 437 11.06 -11.98 -18.52
CA GLN A 437 11.79 -11.93 -19.78
C GLN A 437 10.88 -12.38 -20.93
N GLY A 438 10.03 -13.36 -20.69
CA GLY A 438 9.27 -14.03 -21.73
C GLY A 438 10.06 -15.15 -22.39
N VAL A 439 9.36 -15.95 -23.18
CA VAL A 439 9.84 -17.22 -23.73
C VAL A 439 10.45 -17.08 -25.14
N HIS A 440 10.36 -15.90 -25.75
CA HIS A 440 10.78 -15.69 -27.13
C HIS A 440 12.21 -15.10 -27.21
N GLN A 441 13.22 -15.96 -27.07
CA GLN A 441 14.64 -15.57 -27.15
C GLN A 441 14.97 -14.76 -28.41
N ALA A 442 14.36 -15.07 -29.56
CA ALA A 442 14.54 -14.33 -30.82
C ALA A 442 13.97 -12.89 -30.82
N LEU A 443 13.12 -12.51 -29.86
CA LEU A 443 12.62 -11.13 -29.69
C LEU A 443 13.40 -10.37 -28.62
N ASN A 444 14.52 -10.93 -28.17
CA ASN A 444 15.29 -10.46 -27.01
C ASN A 444 14.45 -10.30 -25.75
N ASN A 445 13.29 -10.97 -25.63
CA ASN A 445 12.52 -10.99 -24.40
C ASN A 445 12.04 -9.58 -23.95
N LEU A 446 11.63 -8.73 -24.90
CA LEU A 446 11.36 -7.30 -24.68
C LEU A 446 9.88 -6.87 -24.71
N THR A 447 8.90 -7.79 -24.64
CA THR A 447 7.47 -7.41 -24.81
C THR A 447 7.00 -6.36 -23.80
N LEU A 448 7.39 -6.52 -22.53
CA LEU A 448 7.11 -5.52 -21.48
C LEU A 448 7.83 -4.19 -21.72
N LYS A 449 9.09 -4.25 -22.15
CA LYS A 449 9.90 -3.06 -22.45
C LYS A 449 9.30 -2.26 -23.61
N ASP A 450 8.88 -2.93 -24.69
CA ASP A 450 8.26 -2.29 -25.85
C ASP A 450 6.90 -1.68 -25.51
N ALA A 451 6.10 -2.36 -24.68
CA ALA A 451 4.82 -1.83 -24.20
C ALA A 451 5.03 -0.56 -23.34
N VAL A 452 5.99 -0.56 -22.42
CA VAL A 452 6.33 0.63 -21.62
C VAL A 452 6.86 1.76 -22.50
N PHE A 453 7.77 1.44 -23.42
CA PHE A 453 8.30 2.41 -24.38
C PHE A 453 7.18 3.09 -25.17
N ARG A 454 6.28 2.32 -25.79
CA ARG A 454 5.14 2.86 -26.56
C ARG A 454 4.21 3.68 -25.70
N LEU A 455 3.83 3.17 -24.52
CA LEU A 455 2.92 3.86 -23.60
C LEU A 455 3.44 5.26 -23.21
N LEU A 456 4.75 5.38 -23.03
CA LEU A 456 5.43 6.63 -22.65
C LEU A 456 5.94 7.44 -23.85
N THR A 457 5.89 6.91 -25.06
CA THR A 457 6.31 7.64 -26.26
C THR A 457 5.40 8.85 -26.48
N HIS A 458 6.02 9.97 -26.86
CA HIS A 458 5.33 11.19 -27.21
C HIS A 458 4.23 10.92 -28.26
N ASP A 459 3.04 11.49 -28.05
CA ASP A 459 1.89 11.33 -28.94
C ASP A 459 1.31 9.91 -29.12
N TYR A 460 1.74 8.91 -28.34
CA TYR A 460 1.11 7.58 -28.39
C TYR A 460 -0.23 7.56 -27.64
N THR A 461 -0.19 7.58 -26.30
CA THR A 461 -1.37 7.58 -25.43
C THR A 461 -1.44 8.89 -24.64
N THR A 462 -1.92 9.97 -25.25
CA THR A 462 -1.88 11.32 -24.64
C THR A 462 -3.05 11.67 -23.72
N LYS A 463 -4.14 10.88 -23.76
CA LYS A 463 -5.31 11.10 -22.89
C LYS A 463 -5.17 10.28 -21.63
N TYR A 464 -5.33 10.92 -20.47
CA TYR A 464 -5.26 10.25 -19.17
C TYR A 464 -6.16 9.03 -19.08
N VAL A 465 -7.43 9.14 -19.53
CA VAL A 465 -8.39 8.02 -19.50
C VAL A 465 -8.02 6.86 -20.43
N HIS A 466 -7.15 7.07 -21.42
CA HIS A 466 -6.60 6.02 -22.27
C HIS A 466 -5.36 5.40 -21.63
N PHE A 467 -4.52 6.23 -21.02
CA PHE A 467 -3.32 5.80 -20.30
C PHE A 467 -3.64 5.00 -19.03
N ALA A 468 -4.59 5.47 -18.22
CA ALA A 468 -4.74 5.05 -16.84
C ALA A 468 -5.24 3.62 -16.65
N SER A 469 -6.16 3.16 -17.50
CA SER A 469 -6.96 1.97 -17.20
C SER A 469 -7.37 1.15 -18.42
N THR A 470 -7.56 -0.14 -18.15
CA THR A 470 -8.20 -1.11 -19.02
C THR A 470 -9.67 -0.80 -19.30
N LYS A 471 -10.34 0.09 -18.56
CA LYS A 471 -11.76 0.41 -18.80
C LYS A 471 -12.04 0.81 -20.24
N HIS A 472 -12.92 0.06 -20.90
CA HIS A 472 -13.39 0.36 -22.25
C HIS A 472 -14.69 1.16 -22.19
N ASP A 473 -14.66 2.39 -22.72
CA ASP A 473 -15.83 3.23 -22.95
C ASP A 473 -15.98 3.37 -24.47
N LYS A 474 -16.92 2.59 -25.03
CA LYS A 474 -17.13 2.49 -26.47
C LYS A 474 -17.41 3.85 -27.10
N GLU A 475 -18.28 4.65 -26.46
CA GLU A 475 -18.68 5.94 -27.01
C GLU A 475 -17.53 6.93 -27.02
N LYS A 476 -16.74 7.00 -25.94
CA LYS A 476 -15.64 7.97 -25.86
C LYS A 476 -14.45 7.58 -26.73
N LEU A 477 -14.14 6.29 -26.83
CA LEU A 477 -12.95 5.84 -27.56
C LEU A 477 -13.21 5.71 -29.06
N GLU A 478 -14.27 5.02 -29.47
CA GLU A 478 -14.52 4.74 -30.91
C GLU A 478 -15.01 5.97 -31.67
N LYS A 479 -15.59 6.96 -30.99
CA LYS A 479 -16.03 8.23 -31.61
C LYS A 479 -15.03 9.38 -31.40
N ALA A 480 -13.87 9.13 -30.80
CA ALA A 480 -12.84 10.16 -30.63
C ALA A 480 -12.23 10.56 -31.99
N PRO A 481 -12.01 11.86 -32.25
CA PRO A 481 -11.31 12.29 -33.45
C PRO A 481 -9.82 11.88 -33.38
N GLY A 482 -9.29 11.40 -34.50
CA GLY A 482 -7.88 11.00 -34.64
C GLY A 482 -7.68 9.48 -34.66
N ASP A 483 -6.42 9.06 -34.50
CA ASP A 483 -6.04 7.65 -34.54
C ASP A 483 -6.36 6.96 -33.20
N THR A 484 -7.51 6.27 -33.16
CA THR A 484 -8.02 5.62 -31.95
C THR A 484 -7.36 4.29 -31.65
N ALA A 485 -6.61 3.71 -32.61
CA ALA A 485 -5.97 2.41 -32.45
C ALA A 485 -4.95 2.41 -31.31
N LYS A 486 -4.27 3.54 -31.07
CA LYS A 486 -3.29 3.73 -29.99
C LYS A 486 -3.91 3.76 -28.59
N GLY A 487 -5.18 4.13 -28.46
CA GLY A 487 -5.85 4.33 -27.18
C GLY A 487 -6.19 3.06 -26.39
N TYR A 488 -5.70 1.89 -26.83
CA TYR A 488 -5.91 0.59 -26.22
C TYR A 488 -4.76 0.17 -25.30
N LEU A 489 -3.51 0.58 -25.61
CA LEU A 489 -2.36 0.35 -24.76
C LEU A 489 -2.44 1.26 -23.52
N ASN A 490 -2.45 0.65 -22.33
CA ASN A 490 -2.66 1.36 -21.08
C ASN A 490 -1.74 0.83 -19.95
N LEU A 491 -1.58 1.63 -18.89
CA LEU A 491 -0.76 1.31 -17.72
C LEU A 491 -1.27 0.07 -16.99
N GLU A 492 -2.58 -0.03 -16.80
CA GLU A 492 -3.20 -1.11 -16.02
C GLU A 492 -3.03 -2.48 -16.68
N GLN A 493 -3.12 -2.61 -18.02
CA GLN A 493 -2.84 -3.90 -18.67
C GLN A 493 -1.38 -4.34 -18.50
N ILE A 494 -0.43 -3.40 -18.49
CA ILE A 494 1.00 -3.70 -18.33
C ILE A 494 1.26 -4.15 -16.88
N HIS A 495 0.64 -3.45 -15.93
CA HIS A 495 0.56 -3.86 -14.53
C HIS A 495 -0.02 -5.28 -14.38
N ASN A 496 -1.15 -5.58 -15.03
CA ASN A 496 -1.79 -6.90 -14.95
C ASN A 496 -0.86 -8.01 -15.45
N SER A 497 -0.17 -7.79 -16.57
CA SER A 497 0.81 -8.75 -17.09
C SER A 497 1.96 -8.97 -16.11
N ALA A 498 2.49 -7.92 -15.49
CA ALA A 498 3.54 -8.06 -14.48
C ALA A 498 3.08 -8.88 -13.26
N HIS A 499 1.86 -8.64 -12.74
CA HIS A 499 1.27 -9.46 -11.66
C HIS A 499 1.26 -10.95 -12.02
N ASN A 500 0.81 -11.28 -13.24
CA ASN A 500 0.80 -12.65 -13.74
C ASN A 500 2.20 -13.26 -13.82
N PHE A 501 3.17 -12.51 -14.37
CA PHE A 501 4.54 -13.02 -14.54
C PHE A 501 5.25 -13.23 -13.20
N ILE A 502 4.92 -12.44 -12.18
CA ILE A 502 5.52 -12.56 -10.85
C ILE A 502 4.85 -13.68 -10.05
N GLY A 503 3.52 -13.74 -10.06
CA GLY A 503 2.78 -14.72 -9.27
C GLY A 503 2.76 -16.10 -9.89
N GLY A 504 2.65 -16.18 -11.21
CA GLY A 504 2.29 -17.39 -11.94
C GLY A 504 0.78 -17.57 -12.03
N GLY A 505 0.30 -17.84 -13.24
CA GLY A 505 -1.13 -17.80 -13.59
C GLY A 505 -1.84 -19.15 -13.69
N THR A 506 -1.11 -20.28 -13.60
CA THR A 506 -1.72 -21.60 -13.84
C THR A 506 -1.34 -22.64 -12.79
N ASP A 507 -2.28 -23.54 -12.49
CA ASP A 507 -2.04 -24.69 -11.57
C ASP A 507 -0.90 -25.60 -12.04
N ARG A 508 -0.63 -25.62 -13.35
CA ARG A 508 0.39 -26.46 -13.99
C ARG A 508 1.79 -25.88 -13.88
N ALA A 509 1.95 -24.57 -14.10
CA ALA A 509 3.23 -23.89 -14.03
C ALA A 509 3.60 -23.48 -12.60
N GLY A 510 2.60 -23.31 -11.73
CA GLY A 510 2.76 -22.79 -10.38
C GLY A 510 2.03 -21.46 -10.24
N LYS A 511 1.26 -21.32 -9.17
CA LYS A 511 0.55 -20.09 -8.78
C LYS A 511 1.27 -19.38 -7.65
N GLY A 512 0.88 -18.13 -7.42
CA GLY A 512 1.43 -17.28 -6.38
C GLY A 512 0.56 -16.08 -6.12
N HIS A 513 0.84 -15.39 -5.03
CA HIS A 513 -0.05 -14.37 -4.48
C HIS A 513 -0.18 -13.17 -5.44
N MET A 514 0.94 -12.74 -6.04
CA MET A 514 0.97 -11.66 -7.04
C MET A 514 0.07 -11.92 -8.26
N GLY A 515 -0.31 -13.15 -8.56
CA GLY A 515 -1.20 -13.48 -9.68
C GLY A 515 -2.69 -13.27 -9.37
N SER A 516 -3.05 -12.95 -8.11
CA SER A 516 -4.44 -12.95 -7.64
C SER A 516 -4.79 -11.66 -6.89
N VAL A 517 -5.79 -10.92 -7.39
CA VAL A 517 -6.20 -9.62 -6.85
C VAL A 517 -6.44 -9.64 -5.33
N PRO A 518 -7.18 -10.61 -4.76
CA PRO A 518 -7.50 -10.61 -3.33
C PRO A 518 -6.29 -10.72 -2.41
N VAL A 519 -5.15 -11.24 -2.88
CA VAL A 519 -4.00 -11.58 -2.03
C VAL A 519 -2.65 -11.02 -2.52
N ALA A 520 -2.61 -10.38 -3.70
CA ALA A 520 -1.36 -9.87 -4.28
C ALA A 520 -0.58 -8.93 -3.35
N ALA A 521 -1.28 -8.05 -2.64
CA ALA A 521 -0.67 -7.06 -1.74
C ALA A 521 0.03 -7.66 -0.50
N PHE A 522 -0.21 -8.94 -0.18
CA PHE A 522 0.52 -9.61 0.88
C PHE A 522 1.97 -9.93 0.48
N ASP A 523 2.27 -10.10 -0.81
CA ASP A 523 3.65 -10.33 -1.24
C ASP A 523 4.46 -9.02 -1.13
N PRO A 524 5.60 -8.98 -0.42
CA PRO A 524 6.42 -7.78 -0.29
C PRO A 524 6.85 -7.15 -1.62
N ILE A 525 6.93 -7.91 -2.71
CA ILE A 525 7.30 -7.37 -4.03
C ILE A 525 6.20 -6.49 -4.65
N PHE A 526 4.95 -6.62 -4.18
CA PHE A 526 3.81 -5.80 -4.61
C PHE A 526 4.14 -4.31 -4.49
N TRP A 527 4.74 -3.91 -3.38
CA TRP A 527 5.03 -2.51 -3.06
C TRP A 527 6.09 -1.92 -3.99
N LEU A 528 7.11 -2.70 -4.35
CA LEU A 528 8.12 -2.24 -5.32
C LEU A 528 7.57 -2.20 -6.75
N HIS A 529 6.70 -3.15 -7.09
CA HIS A 529 5.99 -3.18 -8.38
C HIS A 529 5.11 -1.94 -8.54
N HIS A 530 4.25 -1.64 -7.55
CA HIS A 530 3.36 -0.48 -7.58
C HIS A 530 4.09 0.86 -7.42
N CYS A 531 5.24 0.87 -6.76
CA CYS A 531 6.13 2.04 -6.76
C CYS A 531 6.66 2.35 -8.18
N ASN A 532 6.90 1.32 -9.02
CA ASN A 532 7.22 1.54 -10.43
C ASN A 532 5.98 1.93 -11.26
N ILE A 533 4.80 1.40 -10.97
CA ILE A 533 3.55 1.87 -11.62
C ILE A 533 3.33 3.37 -11.35
N ASP A 534 3.58 3.80 -10.12
CA ASP A 534 3.54 5.21 -9.75
C ASP A 534 4.59 6.05 -10.50
N ARG A 535 5.81 5.50 -10.65
CA ARG A 535 6.87 6.11 -11.46
C ARG A 535 6.47 6.26 -12.94
N LEU A 536 5.84 5.24 -13.52
CA LEU A 536 5.35 5.30 -14.91
C LEU A 536 4.23 6.34 -15.07
N LEU A 537 3.35 6.49 -14.08
CA LEU A 537 2.39 7.60 -14.02
C LEU A 537 3.11 8.95 -14.03
N HIS A 538 4.14 9.11 -13.16
CA HIS A 538 4.92 10.34 -13.11
C HIS A 538 5.58 10.66 -14.46
N LEU A 539 6.32 9.71 -15.05
CA LEU A 539 6.93 9.88 -16.38
C LEU A 539 5.92 10.27 -17.45
N TRP A 540 4.74 9.65 -17.45
CA TRP A 540 3.67 10.01 -18.38
C TRP A 540 3.16 11.44 -18.15
N GLN A 541 2.98 11.87 -16.90
CA GLN A 541 2.60 13.24 -16.54
C GLN A 541 3.65 14.24 -17.02
N CYS A 542 4.95 13.92 -16.90
CA CYS A 542 6.05 14.76 -17.37
C CYS A 542 6.02 14.97 -18.89
N SER A 543 5.70 13.92 -19.64
CA SER A 543 5.54 14.00 -21.10
C SER A 543 4.20 14.60 -21.54
N ASN A 544 3.19 14.62 -20.67
CA ASN A 544 1.82 15.07 -20.95
C ASN A 544 1.27 16.02 -19.87
N PRO A 545 1.97 17.12 -19.50
CA PRO A 545 1.66 17.90 -18.30
C PRO A 545 0.25 18.51 -18.30
N GLY A 546 -0.26 18.82 -19.50
CA GLY A 546 -1.59 19.36 -19.71
C GLY A 546 -2.71 18.33 -19.77
N ASN A 547 -2.48 17.02 -19.60
CA ASN A 547 -3.54 16.01 -19.69
C ASN A 547 -3.85 15.39 -18.33
N TRP A 548 -4.91 15.85 -17.67
CA TRP A 548 -5.38 15.28 -16.39
C TRP A 548 -6.90 15.25 -16.32
N PHE A 549 -7.50 14.05 -16.38
CA PHE A 549 -8.95 13.85 -16.26
C PHE A 549 -9.84 14.83 -17.07
N HIS A 550 -9.40 15.29 -18.24
CA HIS A 550 -10.16 16.26 -19.02
C HIS A 550 -11.58 15.77 -19.32
N GLN A 551 -12.57 16.57 -18.91
CA GLN A 551 -13.99 16.34 -19.10
C GLN A 551 -14.63 17.56 -19.75
N LYS A 552 -15.68 17.35 -20.55
CA LYS A 552 -16.46 18.47 -21.08
C LYS A 552 -17.34 19.05 -19.96
N PRO A 553 -17.61 20.37 -19.94
CA PRO A 553 -18.60 20.94 -19.02
C PRO A 553 -19.94 20.20 -19.10
N GLY A 554 -20.54 19.88 -17.94
CA GLY A 554 -21.79 19.13 -17.84
C GLY A 554 -21.68 17.61 -17.99
N GLN A 555 -20.47 17.08 -18.24
CA GLN A 555 -20.23 15.64 -18.28
C GLN A 555 -20.12 15.08 -16.86
N VAL A 556 -21.03 14.19 -16.48
CA VAL A 556 -20.92 13.41 -15.24
C VAL A 556 -20.18 12.11 -15.54
N VAL A 557 -19.03 11.89 -14.91
CA VAL A 557 -18.26 10.64 -15.01
C VAL A 557 -18.19 10.01 -13.62
N SER A 558 -18.49 8.71 -13.52
CA SER A 558 -18.48 7.96 -12.24
C SER A 558 -17.13 7.93 -11.53
N ASP A 559 -16.05 8.21 -12.27
CA ASP A 559 -14.66 8.11 -11.86
C ASP A 559 -13.98 9.49 -12.06
N SER A 560 -14.53 10.53 -11.43
CA SER A 560 -13.99 11.89 -11.49
C SER A 560 -12.74 12.04 -10.61
N PRO A 561 -11.85 13.00 -10.91
CA PRO A 561 -10.64 13.20 -10.11
C PRO A 561 -10.92 13.70 -8.68
N GLN A 562 -12.12 14.23 -8.41
CA GLN A 562 -12.55 14.64 -7.07
C GLN A 562 -13.16 13.50 -6.25
N LYS A 563 -13.41 12.34 -6.86
CA LYS A 563 -13.97 11.19 -6.15
C LYS A 563 -13.00 10.77 -5.03
N PRO A 564 -13.51 10.54 -3.80
CA PRO A 564 -12.70 10.06 -2.70
C PRO A 564 -11.94 8.77 -3.06
N LEU A 565 -10.62 8.79 -2.84
CA LEU A 565 -9.76 7.62 -2.88
C LEU A 565 -9.88 6.88 -1.54
N VAL A 566 -11.08 6.39 -1.22
CA VAL A 566 -11.31 5.60 -0.01
C VAL A 566 -10.37 4.38 0.02
N PRO A 567 -9.81 4.01 1.19
CA PRO A 567 -10.07 4.55 2.53
C PRO A 567 -9.05 5.60 3.03
N PHE A 568 -8.41 6.33 2.11
CA PHE A 568 -7.25 7.17 2.43
C PHE A 568 -7.66 8.57 2.91
N HIS A 569 -7.69 8.76 4.22
CA HIS A 569 -7.96 10.06 4.85
C HIS A 569 -6.78 11.03 4.66
N ALA A 570 -7.08 12.27 4.33
CA ALA A 570 -6.10 13.37 4.24
C ALA A 570 -5.91 14.09 5.59
N SER A 571 -6.89 14.03 6.49
CA SER A 571 -6.82 14.58 7.84
C SER A 571 -7.51 13.65 8.84
N THR A 572 -7.61 14.06 10.10
CA THR A 572 -8.37 13.33 11.13
C THR A 572 -9.89 13.47 10.99
N GLU A 573 -10.36 14.31 10.07
CA GLU A 573 -11.79 14.49 9.80
C GLU A 573 -12.34 13.29 9.00
N PRO A 574 -13.43 12.63 9.45
CA PRO A 574 -13.94 11.39 8.84
C PRO A 574 -14.39 11.47 7.37
N ASP A 575 -14.66 12.67 6.85
CA ASP A 575 -15.12 12.87 5.46
C ASP A 575 -14.01 13.44 4.55
N ASP A 576 -12.83 13.75 5.09
CA ASP A 576 -11.73 14.35 4.34
C ASP A 576 -10.79 13.29 3.79
N PHE A 577 -11.08 12.81 2.59
CA PHE A 577 -10.26 11.85 1.85
C PHE A 577 -9.28 12.52 0.88
N PHE A 578 -8.21 11.80 0.54
CA PHE A 578 -7.48 12.07 -0.69
C PHE A 578 -8.39 11.89 -1.91
N ASN A 579 -8.09 12.63 -2.96
CA ASN A 579 -8.66 12.46 -4.29
C ASN A 579 -7.52 12.51 -5.32
N SER A 580 -7.81 12.25 -6.60
CA SER A 580 -6.78 12.24 -7.65
C SER A 580 -6.06 13.58 -7.78
N ASP A 581 -6.75 14.71 -7.59
CA ASP A 581 -6.12 16.04 -7.67
C ASP A 581 -5.14 16.28 -6.52
N LYS A 582 -5.49 15.87 -5.30
CA LYS A 582 -4.61 15.98 -4.11
C LYS A 582 -3.33 15.16 -4.24
N VAL A 583 -3.32 14.09 -5.05
CA VAL A 583 -2.12 13.23 -5.25
C VAL A 583 -1.46 13.39 -6.62
N ARG A 584 -1.83 14.42 -7.38
CA ARG A 584 -1.32 14.60 -8.75
C ARG A 584 0.19 14.89 -8.79
N HIS A 585 0.68 15.71 -7.86
CA HIS A 585 2.03 16.28 -7.86
C HIS A 585 2.87 15.64 -6.75
N VAL A 586 3.97 14.98 -7.10
CA VAL A 586 4.76 14.15 -6.15
C VAL A 586 5.57 15.00 -5.16
N ASP A 587 6.03 16.17 -5.59
CA ASP A 587 6.70 17.18 -4.79
C ASP A 587 5.81 17.71 -3.65
N ALA A 588 4.52 17.93 -3.92
CA ALA A 588 3.52 18.26 -2.91
C ALA A 588 3.28 17.12 -1.89
N LEU A 589 3.77 15.92 -2.18
CA LEU A 589 3.70 14.72 -1.34
C LEU A 589 5.06 14.37 -0.70
N ASN A 590 6.05 15.28 -0.77
CA ASN A 590 7.39 15.14 -0.18
C ASN A 590 8.18 13.90 -0.62
N TYR A 591 7.98 13.46 -1.86
CA TYR A 591 8.86 12.50 -2.52
C TYR A 591 9.08 12.88 -3.99
N THR A 592 10.17 12.38 -4.57
CA THR A 592 10.45 12.55 -5.99
C THR A 592 11.11 11.28 -6.54
N TYR A 593 11.78 11.33 -7.69
CA TYR A 593 12.52 10.19 -8.25
C TYR A 593 13.99 10.54 -8.55
N ASP A 594 14.83 9.52 -8.64
CA ASP A 594 16.28 9.65 -8.81
C ASP A 594 16.76 10.14 -10.20
N TYR A 595 15.82 10.53 -11.06
CA TYR A 595 16.09 10.99 -12.43
C TYR A 595 15.65 12.43 -12.71
N MET A 596 15.21 13.19 -11.70
CA MET A 596 14.68 14.55 -11.93
C MET A 596 15.64 15.46 -12.70
N ASP A 597 16.93 15.48 -12.33
CA ASP A 597 17.95 16.31 -12.99
C ASP A 597 18.07 16.03 -14.50
N GLN A 598 17.67 14.83 -14.95
CA GLN A 598 17.71 14.46 -16.36
C GLN A 598 16.50 15.00 -17.14
N ILE A 599 15.44 15.42 -16.47
CA ILE A 599 14.16 15.81 -17.08
C ILE A 599 13.70 17.22 -16.71
N THR A 600 14.41 17.91 -15.81
CA THR A 600 14.16 19.32 -15.43
C THR A 600 15.19 20.28 -16.03
N ASP A 601 14.93 21.58 -15.96
CA ASP A 601 15.94 22.63 -16.15
C ASP A 601 16.74 22.93 -14.86
N GLU A 602 17.53 24.00 -14.90
CA GLU A 602 18.35 24.46 -13.75
C GLU A 602 17.53 25.01 -12.57
N PHE A 603 16.24 25.31 -12.79
CA PHE A 603 15.31 25.78 -11.76
C PHE A 603 14.46 24.64 -11.19
N GLY A 604 14.56 23.42 -11.76
CA GLY A 604 13.75 22.27 -11.37
C GLY A 604 12.43 22.16 -12.15
N ASP A 605 12.20 23.03 -13.15
CA ASP A 605 10.99 22.98 -13.96
C ASP A 605 11.05 21.83 -14.97
N MET A 606 9.95 21.08 -15.06
CA MET A 606 9.83 19.92 -15.95
C MET A 606 9.91 20.31 -17.42
N ILE A 607 10.82 19.68 -18.17
CA ILE A 607 10.92 19.84 -19.63
C ILE A 607 10.40 18.56 -20.32
N PRO A 608 9.24 18.60 -21.01
CA PRO A 608 8.72 17.45 -21.75
C PRO A 608 9.70 16.88 -22.78
N ALA A 609 10.50 17.74 -23.41
CA ALA A 609 11.56 17.33 -24.33
C ALA A 609 12.61 16.44 -23.65
N LYS A 610 13.18 16.89 -22.53
CA LYS A 610 14.13 16.08 -21.76
C LYS A 610 13.51 14.78 -21.24
N SER A 611 12.23 14.82 -20.86
CA SER A 611 11.48 13.61 -20.47
C SER A 611 11.43 12.56 -21.59
N HIS A 612 11.17 12.96 -22.84
CA HIS A 612 11.21 12.00 -23.95
C HIS A 612 12.62 11.43 -24.19
N ILE A 613 13.67 12.25 -24.05
CA ILE A 613 15.05 11.80 -24.23
C ILE A 613 15.37 10.73 -23.18
N TYR A 614 15.00 10.99 -21.93
CA TYR A 614 15.16 10.04 -20.83
C TYR A 614 14.43 8.72 -21.10
N ILE A 615 13.17 8.78 -21.54
CA ILE A 615 12.37 7.58 -21.89
C ILE A 615 13.00 6.81 -23.05
N ASN A 616 13.43 7.49 -24.12
CA ASN A 616 14.13 6.88 -25.25
C ASN A 616 15.44 6.21 -24.82
N ASN A 617 16.16 6.80 -23.86
CA ASN A 617 17.40 6.23 -23.33
C ASN A 617 17.18 4.91 -22.59
N LEU A 618 16.08 4.80 -21.85
CA LEU A 618 15.76 3.62 -21.05
C LEU A 618 15.11 2.52 -21.87
N TYR A 619 14.02 2.85 -22.56
CA TYR A 619 13.10 1.88 -23.12
C TYR A 619 13.11 1.83 -24.64
N GLY A 620 13.65 2.87 -25.29
CA GLY A 620 13.75 2.96 -26.73
C GLY A 620 14.64 1.87 -27.35
N PRO A 621 14.61 1.77 -28.70
CA PRO A 621 15.46 0.85 -29.43
C PRO A 621 16.95 1.19 -29.23
N PRO A 622 17.89 0.29 -29.61
CA PRO A 622 19.32 0.58 -29.47
C PRO A 622 19.75 1.74 -30.38
N ALA A 623 20.86 2.40 -30.03
CA ALA A 623 21.35 3.60 -30.73
C ALA A 623 21.43 3.48 -32.28
N PRO A 624 21.87 2.35 -32.89
CA PRO A 624 21.87 2.21 -34.35
C PRO A 624 20.50 2.33 -35.01
N ALA A 625 19.42 1.97 -34.31
CA ALA A 625 18.06 2.09 -34.83
C ALA A 625 17.62 3.55 -35.03
N PHE A 626 18.32 4.51 -34.42
CA PHE A 626 18.07 5.94 -34.60
C PHE A 626 18.79 6.55 -35.82
N GLN A 627 19.60 5.77 -36.54
CA GLN A 627 20.39 6.27 -37.68
C GLN A 627 19.59 6.34 -38.99
N HIS A 628 18.53 5.52 -39.08
CA HIS A 628 17.67 5.37 -40.25
C HIS A 628 16.27 5.91 -39.95
N HIS A 629 15.77 6.71 -40.87
CA HIS A 629 14.45 7.35 -40.82
C HIS A 629 13.34 6.53 -41.48
N GLU A 630 13.64 5.27 -41.77
CA GLU A 630 12.82 4.49 -42.66
C GLU A 630 11.46 4.26 -42.03
N GLU A 631 10.44 4.63 -42.79
CA GLU A 631 9.07 4.28 -42.49
C GLU A 631 8.96 2.76 -42.49
N SER A 632 8.41 2.19 -41.43
CA SER A 632 8.20 0.74 -41.35
C SER A 632 6.78 0.44 -40.90
N LYS A 633 6.26 -0.73 -41.29
CA LYS A 633 4.89 -1.11 -40.88
C LYS A 633 4.89 -1.56 -39.43
N ASP A 634 3.88 -1.05 -38.73
CA ASP A 634 3.68 -1.24 -37.30
C ASP A 634 2.37 -2.03 -37.08
N PRO A 635 2.42 -3.36 -37.09
CA PRO A 635 1.26 -4.18 -36.78
C PRO A 635 0.96 -4.20 -35.28
N LEU A 636 -0.32 -4.16 -34.93
CA LEU A 636 -0.79 -4.35 -33.55
C LEU A 636 -2.13 -5.07 -33.50
N ILE A 637 -2.41 -5.73 -32.38
CA ILE A 637 -3.71 -6.33 -32.08
C ILE A 637 -4.37 -5.50 -30.99
N ASN A 638 -5.58 -5.04 -31.23
CA ASN A 638 -6.44 -4.42 -30.21
C ASN A 638 -7.48 -5.43 -29.74
N ILE A 639 -7.76 -5.43 -28.45
CA ILE A 639 -8.68 -6.36 -27.80
C ILE A 639 -9.67 -5.56 -26.97
N VAL A 640 -10.96 -5.85 -27.10
CA VAL A 640 -12.00 -5.56 -26.10
C VAL A 640 -12.46 -6.88 -25.52
N TYR A 641 -12.53 -7.00 -24.20
CA TYR A 641 -12.84 -8.25 -23.52
C TYR A 641 -13.68 -8.02 -22.26
N ASN A 642 -14.46 -9.04 -21.88
CA ASN A 642 -15.27 -9.05 -20.67
C ASN A 642 -14.53 -9.78 -19.54
N ARG A 643 -13.99 -9.03 -18.57
CA ARG A 643 -13.32 -9.58 -17.36
C ARG A 643 -14.21 -10.53 -16.55
N TYR A 644 -15.52 -10.50 -16.75
CA TYR A 644 -16.50 -11.23 -15.95
C TYR A 644 -17.21 -12.35 -16.72
N CYS A 645 -16.81 -12.66 -17.97
CA CYS A 645 -17.43 -13.74 -18.76
C CYS A 645 -17.29 -15.13 -18.12
N LEU A 646 -16.28 -15.32 -17.26
CA LEU A 646 -16.07 -16.54 -16.46
C LEU A 646 -16.34 -16.30 -14.98
N ASP A 647 -17.39 -15.52 -14.67
CA ASP A 647 -17.75 -15.12 -13.31
C ASP A 647 -16.60 -14.47 -12.55
N GLY A 648 -15.82 -13.64 -13.25
CA GLY A 648 -14.69 -12.89 -12.68
C GLY A 648 -13.43 -13.73 -12.43
N LYS A 649 -13.45 -15.05 -12.65
CA LYS A 649 -12.22 -15.87 -12.64
C LYS A 649 -11.27 -15.36 -13.72
N SER A 650 -9.98 -15.31 -13.37
CA SER A 650 -8.96 -14.83 -14.28
C SER A 650 -8.77 -15.80 -15.47
N TYR A 651 -8.47 -15.26 -16.63
CA TYR A 651 -8.06 -15.99 -17.81
C TYR A 651 -7.01 -15.20 -18.58
N THR A 652 -6.33 -15.87 -19.51
CA THR A 652 -5.26 -15.27 -20.31
C THR A 652 -5.55 -15.47 -21.78
N LEU A 653 -5.60 -14.39 -22.55
CA LEU A 653 -5.56 -14.44 -24.00
C LEU A 653 -4.10 -14.55 -24.45
N LEU A 654 -3.81 -15.48 -25.36
CA LEU A 654 -2.45 -15.78 -25.82
C LEU A 654 -2.41 -15.68 -27.35
N PHE A 655 -1.38 -15.02 -27.88
CA PHE A 655 -1.19 -14.80 -29.31
C PHE A 655 0.15 -15.36 -29.77
N PHE A 656 0.14 -16.07 -30.89
CA PHE A 656 1.28 -16.82 -31.41
C PHE A 656 1.58 -16.48 -32.87
N LEU A 657 2.85 -16.52 -33.26
CA LEU A 657 3.28 -16.46 -34.66
C LEU A 657 3.97 -17.79 -35.04
N GLY A 658 3.20 -18.74 -35.54
CA GLY A 658 3.68 -20.06 -36.00
C GLY A 658 2.87 -21.21 -35.40
N GLU A 659 3.37 -22.44 -35.57
CA GLU A 659 2.77 -23.66 -35.03
C GLU A 659 2.92 -23.74 -33.51
N VAL A 660 1.88 -24.23 -32.83
CA VAL A 660 1.87 -24.38 -31.36
C VAL A 660 2.25 -25.80 -30.99
N ASP A 661 3.20 -25.94 -30.06
CA ASP A 661 3.62 -27.23 -29.52
C ASP A 661 2.62 -27.71 -28.47
N HIS A 662 1.74 -28.63 -28.84
CA HIS A 662 0.73 -29.19 -27.95
C HIS A 662 1.29 -29.99 -26.75
N THR A 663 2.60 -30.26 -26.71
CA THR A 663 3.26 -30.90 -25.57
C THR A 663 3.72 -29.90 -24.49
N ALA A 664 3.85 -28.63 -24.85
CA ALA A 664 4.23 -27.55 -23.94
C ALA A 664 2.98 -26.76 -23.44
N PRO A 665 3.02 -26.17 -22.23
CA PRO A 665 1.99 -25.23 -21.79
C PRO A 665 1.84 -24.06 -22.78
N TYR A 666 0.60 -23.61 -23.03
CA TYR A 666 0.32 -22.53 -23.99
C TYR A 666 0.98 -21.20 -23.62
N ASP A 667 1.13 -20.92 -22.33
CA ASP A 667 1.79 -19.74 -21.78
C ASP A 667 3.33 -19.82 -21.81
N GLN A 668 3.90 -20.96 -22.21
CA GLN A 668 5.34 -21.20 -22.30
C GLN A 668 5.82 -21.48 -23.74
N GLN A 669 4.96 -21.24 -24.73
CA GLN A 669 5.27 -21.51 -26.13
C GLN A 669 6.37 -20.58 -26.66
N LYS A 670 7.31 -21.14 -27.43
CA LYS A 670 8.43 -20.37 -28.01
C LYS A 670 7.98 -19.29 -29.00
N ASN A 671 6.85 -19.52 -29.66
CA ASN A 671 6.24 -18.62 -30.63
C ASN A 671 5.16 -17.71 -30.00
N LEU A 672 5.03 -17.67 -28.67
CA LEU A 672 4.17 -16.72 -27.97
C LEU A 672 4.72 -15.30 -28.17
N VAL A 673 3.90 -14.41 -28.71
CA VAL A 673 4.29 -13.02 -29.03
C VAL A 673 3.58 -11.99 -28.17
N GLY A 674 2.48 -12.37 -27.52
CA GLY A 674 1.78 -11.49 -26.59
C GLY A 674 0.75 -12.23 -25.75
N SER A 675 0.48 -11.68 -24.57
CA SER A 675 -0.52 -12.20 -23.64
C SER A 675 -1.28 -11.07 -22.96
N ILE A 676 -2.58 -11.26 -22.77
CA ILE A 676 -3.45 -10.35 -22.02
C ILE A 676 -4.02 -11.12 -20.83
N PHE A 677 -3.60 -10.76 -19.62
CA PHE A 677 -4.09 -11.36 -18.38
C PHE A 677 -5.26 -10.57 -17.80
N THR A 678 -6.38 -11.23 -17.53
CA THR A 678 -7.56 -10.59 -16.96
C THR A 678 -7.49 -10.60 -15.42
N PHE A 679 -6.58 -9.80 -14.86
CA PHE A 679 -6.38 -9.71 -13.42
C PHE A 679 -7.68 -9.30 -12.72
N SER A 680 -8.38 -10.25 -12.10
CA SER A 680 -9.72 -10.11 -11.51
C SER A 680 -9.86 -11.02 -10.28
N THR A 681 -11.02 -11.00 -9.64
CA THR A 681 -11.40 -11.89 -8.54
C THR A 681 -12.67 -12.64 -8.89
N ALA A 682 -12.76 -13.90 -8.42
CA ALA A 682 -13.94 -14.71 -8.65
C ALA A 682 -15.17 -14.09 -7.96
N LEU A 683 -16.27 -14.03 -8.69
CA LEU A 683 -17.57 -13.56 -8.24
C LEU A 683 -18.49 -14.77 -8.08
N LYS A 684 -19.18 -14.85 -6.94
CA LYS A 684 -20.21 -15.88 -6.71
C LYS A 684 -21.58 -15.21 -6.73
N GLU A 685 -22.57 -15.91 -7.25
CA GLU A 685 -23.95 -15.41 -7.43
C GLU A 685 -24.55 -14.88 -6.11
N ASN A 686 -24.26 -15.53 -4.99
CA ASN A 686 -24.78 -15.20 -3.66
C ASN A 686 -23.75 -14.57 -2.71
N ALA A 687 -22.57 -14.16 -3.20
CA ALA A 687 -21.55 -13.54 -2.34
C ALA A 687 -20.86 -12.37 -3.05
N ILE A 688 -20.89 -11.21 -2.40
CA ILE A 688 -20.18 -10.02 -2.87
C ILE A 688 -18.83 -10.01 -2.18
N THR A 689 -17.76 -10.42 -2.85
CA THR A 689 -16.37 -10.38 -2.36
C THR A 689 -15.72 -9.02 -2.65
N CYS A 690 -15.79 -8.55 -3.90
CA CYS A 690 -15.32 -7.25 -4.32
C CYS A 690 -16.49 -6.40 -4.84
N LYS A 691 -16.80 -5.28 -4.16
CA LYS A 691 -17.89 -4.39 -4.56
C LYS A 691 -17.64 -3.78 -5.95
N ASN A 692 -16.42 -3.31 -6.19
CA ASN A 692 -16.03 -2.72 -7.47
C ASN A 692 -16.24 -3.70 -8.64
N CYS A 693 -15.83 -4.96 -8.51
CA CYS A 693 -16.03 -5.98 -9.54
C CYS A 693 -17.52 -6.34 -9.72
N TYR A 694 -18.25 -6.46 -8.62
CA TYR A 694 -19.69 -6.76 -8.65
C TYR A 694 -20.49 -5.67 -9.39
N GLU A 695 -20.23 -4.40 -9.09
CA GLU A 695 -20.90 -3.28 -9.76
C GLU A 695 -20.55 -3.21 -11.25
N GLN A 696 -19.28 -3.45 -11.60
CA GLN A 696 -18.83 -3.46 -12.99
C GLN A 696 -19.45 -4.60 -13.81
N LYS A 697 -19.54 -5.82 -13.26
CA LYS A 697 -20.23 -6.95 -13.92
C LYS A 697 -21.69 -6.58 -14.23
N ARG A 698 -22.41 -6.01 -13.26
CA ARG A 698 -23.82 -5.60 -13.44
C ARG A 698 -24.01 -4.49 -14.46
N ALA A 699 -23.05 -3.56 -14.54
CA ALA A 699 -23.06 -2.48 -15.52
C ALA A 699 -22.48 -2.90 -16.89
N ASN A 700 -22.10 -4.17 -17.06
CA ASN A 700 -21.42 -4.70 -18.25
C ASN A 700 -20.20 -3.86 -18.68
N VAL A 701 -19.37 -3.46 -17.72
CA VAL A 701 -18.17 -2.66 -18.00
C VAL A 701 -17.12 -3.57 -18.64
N LEU A 702 -16.79 -3.30 -19.90
CA LEU A 702 -15.78 -4.02 -20.66
C LEU A 702 -14.38 -3.47 -20.39
N SER A 703 -13.37 -4.25 -20.78
CA SER A 703 -11.96 -3.90 -20.72
C SER A 703 -11.33 -3.88 -22.11
N ARG A 704 -10.20 -3.19 -22.25
CA ARG A 704 -9.41 -3.11 -23.48
C ARG A 704 -7.94 -3.38 -23.22
N ALA A 705 -7.27 -3.88 -24.25
CA ALA A 705 -5.86 -4.16 -24.25
C ALA A 705 -5.27 -4.07 -25.66
N GLN A 706 -3.95 -4.05 -25.74
CA GLN A 706 -3.22 -4.04 -27.01
C GLN A 706 -1.95 -4.90 -26.93
N VAL A 707 -1.69 -5.64 -28.01
CA VAL A 707 -0.45 -6.38 -28.24
C VAL A 707 0.28 -5.77 -29.45
N PRO A 708 1.37 -5.02 -29.23
CA PRO A 708 2.25 -4.59 -30.32
C PRO A 708 2.98 -5.78 -30.94
N LEU A 709 3.01 -5.86 -32.27
CA LEU A 709 3.64 -6.98 -33.00
C LEU A 709 4.90 -6.58 -33.76
N THR A 710 5.26 -5.30 -33.78
CA THR A 710 6.33 -4.76 -34.64
C THR A 710 7.69 -5.38 -34.39
N ARG A 711 8.00 -5.71 -33.12
CA ARG A 711 9.22 -6.44 -32.80
C ARG A 711 9.10 -7.93 -33.12
N ALA A 712 7.89 -8.48 -32.93
CA ALA A 712 7.58 -9.89 -33.11
C ALA A 712 7.62 -10.35 -34.57
N VAL A 713 7.28 -9.46 -35.50
CA VAL A 713 7.21 -9.74 -36.93
C VAL A 713 8.54 -9.33 -37.59
N PRO A 714 9.25 -10.28 -38.24
CA PRO A 714 10.47 -9.97 -38.98
C PRO A 714 10.26 -8.87 -40.03
N ILE A 715 11.28 -8.04 -40.26
CA ILE A 715 11.15 -6.83 -41.08
C ILE A 715 10.75 -7.14 -42.52
N GLU A 716 11.28 -8.23 -43.09
CA GLU A 716 10.98 -8.76 -44.42
C GLU A 716 9.52 -9.19 -44.57
N HIS A 717 8.83 -9.45 -43.46
CA HIS A 717 7.41 -9.80 -43.46
C HIS A 717 6.51 -8.60 -43.19
N ARG A 718 7.06 -7.40 -42.96
CA ARG A 718 6.30 -6.17 -42.72
C ARG A 718 6.80 -4.97 -43.52
N GLU A 719 7.37 -5.21 -44.70
CA GLU A 719 7.72 -4.15 -45.66
C GLU A 719 6.47 -3.44 -46.18
N THR A 720 5.40 -4.20 -46.44
CA THR A 720 4.10 -3.69 -46.89
C THR A 720 2.98 -4.30 -46.06
N SER A 721 1.81 -3.64 -46.03
CA SER A 721 0.63 -4.18 -45.38
C SER A 721 0.20 -5.51 -46.01
N ALA A 722 0.36 -5.69 -47.32
CA ALA A 722 0.01 -6.94 -48.01
C ALA A 722 0.92 -8.10 -47.59
N THR A 723 2.23 -7.85 -47.48
CA THR A 723 3.20 -8.85 -47.00
C THR A 723 2.92 -9.24 -45.56
N ALA A 724 2.65 -8.27 -44.70
CA ALA A 724 2.28 -8.51 -43.30
C ALA A 724 0.99 -9.33 -43.18
N MET A 725 -0.04 -9.00 -43.95
CA MET A 725 -1.29 -9.76 -43.96
C MET A 725 -1.10 -11.19 -44.44
N SER A 726 -0.28 -11.41 -45.48
CA SER A 726 0.05 -12.76 -45.95
C SER A 726 0.74 -13.58 -44.86
N TYR A 727 1.63 -12.95 -44.08
CA TYR A 727 2.30 -13.58 -42.95
C TYR A 727 1.31 -13.91 -41.82
N PHE A 728 0.43 -12.98 -41.44
CA PHE A 728 -0.56 -13.22 -40.38
C PHE A 728 -1.58 -14.29 -40.76
N GLN A 729 -2.10 -14.28 -41.99
CA GLN A 729 -3.03 -15.31 -42.48
C GLN A 729 -2.47 -16.72 -42.36
N LYS A 730 -1.14 -16.85 -42.49
CA LYS A 730 -0.45 -18.14 -42.40
C LYS A 730 -0.09 -18.53 -40.97
N TYR A 731 0.36 -17.58 -40.14
CA TYR A 731 1.04 -17.90 -38.88
C TYR A 731 0.39 -17.34 -37.62
N LEU A 732 -0.48 -16.32 -37.72
CA LEU A 732 -1.10 -15.75 -36.52
C LEU A 732 -2.18 -16.70 -35.98
N LYS A 733 -1.94 -17.19 -34.77
CA LYS A 733 -2.87 -18.02 -34.01
C LYS A 733 -3.14 -17.40 -32.65
N TRP A 734 -4.26 -17.74 -32.03
CA TRP A 734 -4.57 -17.30 -30.68
C TRP A 734 -5.41 -18.31 -29.93
N THR A 735 -5.36 -18.27 -28.60
CA THR A 735 -6.24 -19.07 -27.73
C THR A 735 -6.52 -18.32 -26.43
N ALA A 736 -7.41 -18.85 -25.61
CA ALA A 736 -7.66 -18.37 -24.26
C ALA A 736 -7.53 -19.52 -23.27
N ILE A 737 -6.77 -19.32 -22.18
CA ILE A 737 -6.62 -20.33 -21.13
C ILE A 737 -7.17 -19.84 -19.78
N ASN A 738 -7.75 -20.75 -19.00
CA ASN A 738 -8.18 -20.48 -17.63
C ASN A 738 -7.04 -20.68 -16.61
N GLU A 739 -7.32 -20.46 -15.33
CA GLU A 739 -6.37 -20.61 -14.22
C GLU A 739 -5.82 -22.05 -14.04
N ALA A 740 -6.40 -23.05 -14.70
CA ALA A 740 -5.88 -24.42 -14.73
C ALA A 740 -4.95 -24.67 -15.94
N GLY A 741 -4.74 -23.66 -16.79
CA GLY A 741 -4.00 -23.75 -18.05
C GLY A 741 -4.75 -24.52 -19.15
N LYS A 742 -6.08 -24.67 -19.03
CA LYS A 742 -6.91 -25.33 -20.04
C LYS A 742 -7.52 -24.30 -20.99
N VAL A 743 -7.58 -24.66 -22.27
CA VAL A 743 -8.24 -23.87 -23.31
C VAL A 743 -9.71 -23.64 -22.95
N ILE A 744 -10.20 -22.42 -23.16
CA ILE A 744 -11.57 -21.98 -22.88
C ILE A 744 -12.34 -21.91 -24.19
N ASP A 745 -13.37 -22.74 -24.36
CA ASP A 745 -14.25 -22.68 -25.53
C ASP A 745 -14.64 -21.24 -25.88
N ARG A 746 -14.40 -20.86 -27.14
CA ARG A 746 -14.55 -19.47 -27.60
C ARG A 746 -15.93 -18.88 -27.28
N GLU A 747 -16.99 -19.67 -27.38
CA GLU A 747 -18.37 -19.23 -27.10
C GLU A 747 -18.56 -18.71 -25.68
N ARG A 748 -17.68 -19.11 -24.74
CA ARG A 748 -17.70 -18.63 -23.35
C ARG A 748 -17.04 -17.26 -23.17
N LEU A 749 -16.26 -16.80 -24.15
CA LEU A 749 -15.60 -15.50 -24.14
C LEU A 749 -16.56 -14.42 -24.66
N THR A 750 -17.65 -14.20 -23.93
CA THR A 750 -18.69 -13.24 -24.32
C THR A 750 -18.13 -11.82 -24.42
N ASP A 751 -18.66 -11.04 -25.36
CA ASP A 751 -18.24 -9.65 -25.64
C ASP A 751 -16.75 -9.48 -26.01
N LEU A 752 -16.08 -10.55 -26.45
CA LEU A 752 -14.72 -10.49 -26.96
C LEU A 752 -14.71 -9.96 -28.39
N LYS A 753 -13.94 -8.89 -28.63
CA LYS A 753 -13.62 -8.36 -29.95
C LYS A 753 -12.12 -8.23 -30.09
N ILE A 754 -11.54 -8.89 -31.08
CA ILE A 754 -10.13 -8.80 -31.43
C ILE A 754 -10.03 -8.17 -32.82
N THR A 755 -9.16 -7.18 -32.98
CA THR A 755 -8.96 -6.47 -34.25
C THR A 755 -7.47 -6.34 -34.56
N LEU A 756 -7.11 -6.56 -35.82
CA LEU A 756 -5.75 -6.41 -36.32
C LEU A 756 -5.64 -5.04 -36.99
N PHE A 757 -4.63 -4.26 -36.62
CA PHE A 757 -4.29 -3.01 -37.29
C PHE A 757 -2.89 -3.09 -37.88
N ILE A 758 -2.71 -2.46 -39.03
CA ILE A 758 -1.39 -2.16 -39.57
C ILE A 758 -1.31 -0.65 -39.73
N GLY A 759 -0.40 -0.04 -38.98
CA GLY A 759 -0.06 1.36 -39.11
C GLY A 759 1.38 1.51 -39.57
N VAL A 760 1.93 2.66 -39.22
CA VAL A 760 3.28 3.06 -39.55
C VAL A 760 3.99 3.48 -38.28
N ASN A 761 5.24 3.04 -38.14
CA ASN A 761 6.19 3.65 -37.22
C ASN A 761 7.28 4.37 -38.02
N GLN A 762 7.65 5.54 -37.54
CA GLN A 762 8.67 6.35 -38.19
C GLN A 762 9.46 7.14 -37.14
N LEU A 763 10.77 7.22 -37.33
CA LEU A 763 11.60 8.14 -36.58
C LEU A 763 11.52 9.55 -37.20
N GLN A 764 11.18 10.55 -36.38
CA GLN A 764 11.15 11.97 -36.74
C GLN A 764 12.42 12.67 -36.25
N GLY A 765 13.11 13.38 -37.15
CA GLY A 765 14.43 14.00 -36.89
C GLY A 765 15.63 13.02 -36.83
N ARG A 766 16.82 13.45 -37.27
CA ARG A 766 18.06 12.62 -37.34
C ARG A 766 19.00 12.88 -36.17
N LEU A 767 18.43 13.13 -34.99
CA LEU A 767 19.12 13.67 -33.82
C LEU A 767 19.43 12.58 -32.77
N GLY A 768 19.46 11.30 -33.19
CA GLY A 768 19.74 10.19 -32.28
C GLY A 768 18.60 9.99 -31.26
N LYS A 769 18.93 9.88 -29.98
CA LYS A 769 17.95 9.67 -28.90
C LYS A 769 17.05 10.88 -28.63
N GLU A 770 17.38 12.02 -29.21
CA GLU A 770 16.55 13.23 -29.22
C GLU A 770 15.44 13.19 -30.27
N SER A 771 15.47 12.22 -31.18
CA SER A 771 14.42 12.01 -32.18
C SER A 771 13.11 11.51 -31.55
N LEU A 772 11.98 11.90 -32.15
CA LEU A 772 10.66 11.45 -31.72
C LEU A 772 10.21 10.25 -32.56
N PHE A 773 9.56 9.28 -31.94
CA PHE A 773 8.87 8.23 -32.70
C PHE A 773 7.45 8.65 -32.99
N LYS A 774 7.07 8.57 -34.26
CA LYS A 774 5.68 8.71 -34.68
C LYS A 774 5.09 7.33 -34.90
N PHE A 775 3.91 7.14 -34.31
CA PHE A 775 3.05 5.99 -34.55
C PHE A 775 1.69 6.51 -35.01
N ASP A 776 1.29 6.19 -36.23
CA ASP A 776 0.05 6.68 -36.82
C ASP A 776 -0.38 5.86 -38.05
N GLY A 777 -1.45 6.32 -38.69
CA GLY A 777 -1.94 5.77 -39.94
C GLY A 777 -2.49 4.35 -39.79
N TYR A 778 -2.88 3.95 -38.57
CA TYR A 778 -3.41 2.61 -38.33
C TYR A 778 -4.70 2.39 -39.11
N LYS A 779 -4.70 1.34 -39.92
CA LYS A 779 -5.89 0.85 -40.63
C LYS A 779 -6.23 -0.54 -40.14
N GLU A 780 -7.50 -0.73 -39.79
CA GLU A 780 -8.03 -2.06 -39.46
C GLU A 780 -7.88 -2.97 -40.67
N GLN A 781 -7.46 -4.20 -40.42
CA GLN A 781 -7.28 -5.24 -41.44
C GLN A 781 -8.32 -6.34 -41.23
N GLU A 782 -8.90 -6.80 -42.33
CA GLU A 782 -9.78 -7.96 -42.30
C GLU A 782 -8.97 -9.23 -42.01
N PHE A 783 -9.28 -9.89 -40.90
CA PHE A 783 -8.60 -11.10 -40.47
C PHE A 783 -9.60 -12.08 -39.86
N ASN A 784 -9.51 -13.36 -40.25
CA ASN A 784 -10.42 -14.40 -39.80
C ASN A 784 -9.97 -14.94 -38.42
N TRP A 785 -10.36 -14.23 -37.36
CA TRP A 785 -10.09 -14.62 -35.97
C TRP A 785 -10.75 -15.95 -35.56
N GLU A 786 -11.83 -16.38 -36.23
CA GLU A 786 -12.44 -17.70 -36.03
C GLU A 786 -11.50 -18.82 -36.43
N SER A 787 -10.95 -18.75 -37.64
CA SER A 787 -9.99 -19.75 -38.13
C SER A 787 -8.62 -19.73 -37.44
N ALA A 788 -8.32 -18.61 -36.75
CA ALA A 788 -7.06 -18.44 -36.03
C ALA A 788 -7.13 -18.94 -34.57
N TYR A 789 -8.32 -19.24 -34.06
CA TYR A 789 -8.49 -19.79 -32.72
C TYR A 789 -8.10 -21.27 -32.70
N ILE A 790 -7.26 -21.67 -31.73
CA ILE A 790 -6.74 -23.04 -31.59
C ILE A 790 -7.20 -23.75 -30.31
#